data_AF-A0A1L7AEL0-F1
#
_entry.id   AF-A0A1L7AEL0-F1
#
_cell.length_a   1.000
_cell.length_b   1.000
_cell.length_c   1.000
_cell.angle_alpha   90.00
_cell.angle_beta   90.00
_cell.angle_gamma   90.00
#
_symmetry.space_group_name_H-M   'P 1'
#
loop_
_entity.id
_entity.type
_entity.pdbx_description
1 polymer ?
#
loop_
_entity_poly.entity_id
_entity_poly.type
_entity_poly.pdbx_seq_one_letter_code
_entity_poly.pdbx_strand_id
1 'polypeptide(L)'
;MASSFSPEGTILTGPISTDDRLDIAAGRTVTISGAVAVGSLADAGHLVLPRGSTLELAHNGGTDSAEIGGSLEIAGTATISNGRFHVADGGVVTLAGGSLAWALLAGGNFIAPQSYSKNPSITVDGTLQGSGTVGGGATFARGLSAFWTIENNGTIAAQGGTLTVYAQTFTNNGTLEAKSGASLALYTNSVVKGTLIAHDGATLTAGGFIDANAHIVLDGETSAIKGTRWYSGPVSFTLEGVDQYGINGYNGNINQMGLTGLGTAGSLELLNGRDFHSINTIADSGSILLGGGDFDSAGLTIGATGRFTGHGSLGGTVVNNGTITAQGGTLVIDSASITGTGGFAIQAGAELSLGDRVADNAMAGIGTLGTDVTMRFLGTTGVLSIEEAGDFHASVAGFGIGNTIDLMNESIGFGMLNANGTMSLYGSGAQAGALVAVLTLAELRSGHFVTAGSDGHGGTQIGLSDSDPGLAHLVQGGAGDDRLTLGGYALNHVDGGAGHDRLDLGAIGLRGSDVAVQADGTLLLHAGGETAVLRDVEEVRFADGRMVFDLHDPAAEVMRLYGAALGRSPDQTGLNHFIDALDGGQSLTGIATGFLNSPEFAARYGSLDDSGFVARLYANVLGRAPDAGGLAFHTGNLAHGMSRENLLVAFSESPENIARTAPTVQAGIWDADETALQVARLYDATFGRHPDVGGLEFWTGNIEGGTLALAGVAKGFEGSAEFQAGYAGLDNAGFVTRLYENALHRAPDAGGLANWTANLDAHLLSRSEVLLAFSESAEHQMLTAEMTGSASGHGIAFA
;
A
#
# COMPACT_ATOMS: atom_id res chain seq x y z
N MET A 1 -59.04 -46.21 21.32
CA MET A 1 -58.14 -47.02 20.46
C MET A 1 -57.58 -46.05 19.43
N ALA A 2 -56.26 -45.88 19.33
CA ALA A 2 -55.67 -45.03 18.30
C ALA A 2 -56.05 -45.56 16.92
N SER A 3 -56.89 -44.84 16.18
CA SER A 3 -57.22 -45.16 14.79
C SER A 3 -56.07 -44.67 13.91
N SER A 4 -54.98 -45.43 13.85
CA SER A 4 -53.93 -45.19 12.85
C SER A 4 -54.51 -45.51 11.47
N PHE A 5 -54.79 -44.48 10.67
CA PHE A 5 -55.24 -44.68 9.29
C PHE A 5 -54.06 -45.13 8.43
N SER A 6 -54.16 -46.34 7.85
CA SER A 6 -53.09 -47.02 7.10
C SER A 6 -53.21 -47.08 5.56
N PRO A 7 -54.30 -46.69 4.86
CA PRO A 7 -54.29 -46.64 3.40
C PRO A 7 -53.80 -45.30 2.83
N GLU A 8 -52.94 -45.39 1.82
CA GLU A 8 -52.53 -44.29 0.94
C GLU A 8 -53.76 -43.66 0.24
N GLY A 9 -53.91 -42.33 0.26
CA GLY A 9 -55.02 -41.63 -0.41
C GLY A 9 -56.38 -41.72 0.29
N THR A 10 -56.39 -41.95 1.62
CA THR A 10 -57.64 -41.96 2.40
C THR A 10 -58.27 -40.56 2.40
N ILE A 11 -59.50 -40.45 1.88
CA ILE A 11 -60.32 -39.23 1.99
C ILE A 11 -61.16 -39.32 3.27
N LEU A 12 -60.91 -38.42 4.22
CA LEU A 12 -61.73 -38.32 5.44
C LEU A 12 -62.92 -37.39 5.20
N THR A 13 -64.14 -37.89 5.43
CA THR A 13 -65.40 -37.12 5.34
C THR A 13 -66.24 -37.34 6.60
N GLY A 14 -66.52 -36.28 7.37
CA GLY A 14 -67.32 -36.30 8.60
C GLY A 14 -66.54 -35.90 9.88
N PRO A 15 -67.23 -35.58 11.00
CA PRO A 15 -66.59 -35.14 12.25
C PRO A 15 -65.81 -36.26 12.95
N ILE A 16 -64.66 -35.93 13.52
CA ILE A 16 -63.84 -36.84 14.33
C ILE A 16 -64.27 -36.69 15.80
N SER A 17 -64.47 -37.82 16.50
CA SER A 17 -64.93 -37.87 17.89
C SER A 17 -63.98 -37.14 18.86
N THR A 18 -64.52 -36.62 19.96
CA THR A 18 -63.85 -35.74 20.94
C THR A 18 -62.73 -36.41 21.76
N ASP A 19 -62.62 -37.75 21.72
CA ASP A 19 -61.62 -38.53 22.48
C ASP A 19 -60.49 -39.11 21.60
N ASP A 20 -60.47 -38.83 20.29
CA ASP A 20 -59.58 -39.51 19.34
C ASP A 20 -58.27 -38.73 19.08
N ARG A 21 -57.14 -39.42 19.23
CA ARG A 21 -55.83 -39.00 18.69
C ARG A 21 -55.71 -39.52 17.27
N LEU A 22 -55.63 -38.60 16.31
CA LEU A 22 -55.39 -38.94 14.91
C LEU A 22 -53.90 -38.77 14.60
N ASP A 23 -53.20 -39.89 14.44
CA ASP A 23 -51.80 -39.93 13.98
C ASP A 23 -51.77 -40.36 12.51
N ILE A 24 -51.28 -39.50 11.62
CA ILE A 24 -51.05 -39.85 10.22
C ILE A 24 -49.69 -40.54 10.11
N ALA A 25 -49.58 -41.69 9.43
CA ALA A 25 -48.28 -42.36 9.32
C ALA A 25 -47.30 -41.57 8.43
N ALA A 26 -45.99 -41.64 8.74
CA ALA A 26 -44.94 -41.03 7.93
C ALA A 26 -44.96 -41.55 6.47
N GLY A 27 -44.66 -40.68 5.51
CA GLY A 27 -44.65 -41.01 4.07
C GLY A 27 -46.03 -41.07 3.42
N ARG A 28 -47.12 -40.76 4.14
CA ARG A 28 -48.49 -40.86 3.62
C ARG A 28 -49.09 -39.49 3.33
N THR A 29 -49.92 -39.44 2.28
CA THR A 29 -50.79 -38.30 2.00
C THR A 29 -52.21 -38.61 2.46
N VAL A 30 -52.79 -37.73 3.26
CA VAL A 30 -54.21 -37.77 3.67
C VAL A 30 -54.89 -36.52 3.15
N THR A 31 -56.01 -36.70 2.46
CA THR A 31 -56.82 -35.59 1.96
C THR A 31 -58.09 -35.50 2.79
N ILE A 32 -58.39 -34.34 3.36
CA ILE A 32 -59.65 -34.08 4.06
C ILE A 32 -60.52 -33.24 3.13
N SER A 33 -61.75 -33.71 2.87
CA SER A 33 -62.69 -33.03 1.97
C SER A 33 -64.04 -32.79 2.66
N GLY A 34 -64.49 -31.53 2.69
CA GLY A 34 -65.73 -31.08 3.35
C GLY A 34 -65.53 -30.50 4.76
N ALA A 35 -66.62 -30.07 5.44
CA ALA A 35 -66.57 -29.68 6.86
C ALA A 35 -66.18 -30.89 7.72
N VAL A 36 -64.94 -30.89 8.20
CA VAL A 36 -64.46 -31.84 9.20
C VAL A 36 -64.11 -31.05 10.45
N ALA A 37 -64.94 -31.20 11.47
CA ALA A 37 -64.63 -30.75 12.82
C ALA A 37 -63.79 -31.84 13.50
N VAL A 38 -62.58 -31.50 13.92
CA VAL A 38 -61.78 -32.35 14.81
C VAL A 38 -62.11 -31.92 16.24
N GLY A 39 -63.14 -32.56 16.80
CA GLY A 39 -63.71 -32.24 18.12
C GLY A 39 -64.63 -31.02 18.12
N SER A 40 -65.80 -31.13 18.75
CA SER A 40 -66.70 -29.98 18.96
C SER A 40 -66.17 -29.09 20.09
N LEU A 41 -65.82 -27.84 19.79
CA LEU A 41 -65.82 -26.61 20.61
C LEU A 41 -65.47 -26.63 22.13
N ALA A 42 -65.01 -27.73 22.74
CA ALA A 42 -64.77 -27.81 24.18
C ALA A 42 -63.70 -28.80 24.69
N ASP A 43 -63.18 -29.78 23.94
CA ASP A 43 -62.29 -30.83 24.51
C ASP A 43 -61.08 -31.30 23.64
N ALA A 44 -60.12 -31.94 24.33
CA ALA A 44 -58.68 -32.15 24.06
C ALA A 44 -58.24 -33.07 22.88
N GLY A 45 -58.82 -32.92 21.69
CA GLY A 45 -58.34 -33.65 20.49
C GLY A 45 -56.89 -33.28 20.10
N HIS A 46 -56.07 -34.27 19.74
CA HIS A 46 -54.65 -34.08 19.34
C HIS A 46 -54.42 -34.69 17.94
N LEU A 47 -54.06 -33.86 16.95
CA LEU A 47 -53.69 -34.28 15.60
C LEU A 47 -52.17 -34.16 15.41
N VAL A 48 -51.51 -35.25 15.02
CA VAL A 48 -50.06 -35.26 14.71
C VAL A 48 -49.81 -35.63 13.26
N LEU A 49 -49.07 -34.77 12.57
CA LEU A 49 -48.54 -34.98 11.24
C LEU A 49 -47.02 -35.21 11.34
N PRO A 50 -46.53 -36.46 11.40
CA PRO A 50 -45.10 -36.73 11.51
C PRO A 50 -44.34 -36.38 10.24
N ARG A 51 -43.00 -36.28 10.34
CA ARG A 51 -42.10 -36.02 9.21
C ARG A 51 -42.38 -36.94 8.01
N GLY A 52 -42.41 -36.35 6.82
CA GLY A 52 -42.68 -37.05 5.56
C GLY A 52 -44.15 -37.37 5.28
N SER A 53 -45.08 -37.03 6.19
CA SER A 53 -46.53 -37.07 5.88
C SER A 53 -46.99 -35.78 5.21
N THR A 54 -48.04 -35.86 4.41
CA THR A 54 -48.70 -34.72 3.75
C THR A 54 -50.17 -34.67 4.14
N LEU A 55 -50.64 -33.54 4.66
CA LEU A 55 -52.06 -33.27 4.86
C LEU A 55 -52.54 -32.27 3.80
N GLU A 56 -53.49 -32.68 2.97
CA GLU A 56 -54.18 -31.79 2.03
C GLU A 56 -55.60 -31.51 2.52
N LEU A 57 -55.91 -30.24 2.79
CA LEU A 57 -57.28 -29.81 3.04
C LEU A 57 -57.86 -29.28 1.72
N ALA A 58 -58.83 -29.98 1.15
CA ALA A 58 -59.43 -29.68 -0.15
C ALA A 58 -60.93 -29.31 -0.01
N HIS A 59 -61.34 -28.24 -0.68
CA HIS A 59 -62.68 -27.66 -0.55
C HIS A 59 -63.65 -28.01 -1.69
N ASN A 60 -64.93 -28.21 -1.36
CA ASN A 60 -66.03 -28.53 -2.30
C ASN A 60 -67.05 -27.38 -2.51
N GLY A 61 -66.69 -26.12 -2.30
CA GLY A 61 -67.49 -24.95 -2.74
C GLY A 61 -68.57 -24.42 -1.78
N GLY A 62 -68.57 -24.78 -0.48
CA GLY A 62 -69.53 -24.34 0.56
C GLY A 62 -69.01 -23.33 1.60
N THR A 63 -69.74 -23.07 2.71
CA THR A 63 -69.29 -22.25 3.86
C THR A 63 -68.45 -23.01 4.90
N ASP A 64 -68.12 -24.26 4.59
CA ASP A 64 -67.54 -25.23 5.50
C ASP A 64 -66.08 -24.93 5.85
N SER A 65 -65.80 -24.87 7.15
CA SER A 65 -64.47 -24.68 7.75
C SER A 65 -63.92 -25.98 8.33
N ALA A 66 -62.61 -26.20 8.22
CA ALA A 66 -61.93 -27.21 9.05
C ALA A 66 -61.65 -26.58 10.41
N GLU A 67 -62.18 -27.15 11.50
CA GLU A 67 -62.03 -26.62 12.86
C GLU A 67 -61.23 -27.60 13.72
N ILE A 68 -60.25 -27.08 14.47
CA ILE A 68 -59.47 -27.84 15.46
C ILE A 68 -59.82 -27.35 16.86
N GLY A 69 -60.42 -28.25 17.65
CA GLY A 69 -60.79 -28.04 19.05
C GLY A 69 -59.65 -28.05 20.07
N GLY A 70 -58.53 -28.75 19.76
CA GLY A 70 -57.43 -29.04 20.69
C GLY A 70 -56.04 -28.65 20.16
N SER A 71 -55.10 -29.60 20.07
CA SER A 71 -53.74 -29.34 19.59
C SER A 71 -53.45 -29.95 18.22
N LEU A 72 -52.74 -29.20 17.38
CA LEU A 72 -52.22 -29.64 16.09
C LEU A 72 -50.70 -29.55 16.10
N GLU A 73 -50.04 -30.69 15.92
CA GLU A 73 -48.59 -30.77 15.77
C GLU A 73 -48.22 -31.17 14.34
N ILE A 74 -47.47 -30.31 13.64
CA ILE A 74 -47.01 -30.52 12.26
C ILE A 74 -45.49 -30.66 12.24
N ALA A 75 -45.01 -31.90 12.13
CA ALA A 75 -43.62 -32.22 11.83
C ALA A 75 -43.42 -32.61 10.34
N GLY A 76 -44.49 -32.86 9.58
CA GLY A 76 -44.50 -33.14 8.14
C GLY A 76 -44.76 -31.92 7.27
N THR A 77 -45.46 -32.09 6.14
CA THR A 77 -45.94 -30.99 5.29
C THR A 77 -47.46 -30.94 5.34
N ALA A 78 -48.04 -29.76 5.48
CA ALA A 78 -49.46 -29.56 5.39
C ALA A 78 -49.74 -28.47 4.35
N THR A 79 -50.69 -28.73 3.45
CA THR A 79 -51.08 -27.81 2.40
C THR A 79 -52.59 -27.56 2.50
N ILE A 80 -52.98 -26.30 2.55
CA ILE A 80 -54.39 -25.92 2.55
C ILE A 80 -54.73 -25.34 1.18
N SER A 81 -55.65 -26.01 0.48
CA SER A 81 -56.13 -25.61 -0.83
C SER A 81 -57.59 -25.13 -0.73
N ASN A 82 -57.81 -23.83 -0.94
CA ASN A 82 -59.13 -23.20 -1.07
C ASN A 82 -60.12 -23.33 0.13
N GLY A 83 -59.77 -23.02 1.38
CA GLY A 83 -60.75 -23.06 2.49
C GLY A 83 -60.40 -22.20 3.70
N ARG A 84 -61.33 -22.05 4.66
CA ARG A 84 -61.00 -21.44 5.98
C ARG A 84 -60.57 -22.53 6.95
N PHE A 85 -59.43 -22.33 7.58
CA PHE A 85 -59.00 -23.12 8.73
C PHE A 85 -59.41 -22.36 10.00
N HIS A 86 -59.94 -23.04 11.01
CA HIS A 86 -60.38 -22.45 12.25
C HIS A 86 -59.68 -23.15 13.42
N VAL A 87 -59.16 -22.35 14.35
CA VAL A 87 -58.64 -22.84 15.63
C VAL A 87 -59.65 -22.42 16.70
N ALA A 88 -60.13 -23.40 17.46
CA ALA A 88 -61.10 -23.20 18.52
C ALA A 88 -60.47 -22.54 19.76
N ASP A 89 -61.29 -22.32 20.78
CA ASP A 89 -60.92 -21.65 22.01
C ASP A 89 -59.83 -22.39 22.81
N GLY A 90 -58.70 -21.72 23.07
CA GLY A 90 -57.52 -22.31 23.71
C GLY A 90 -56.73 -23.32 22.86
N GLY A 91 -56.97 -23.40 21.54
CA GLY A 91 -56.25 -24.31 20.66
C GLY A 91 -54.76 -23.98 20.52
N VAL A 92 -53.94 -25.02 20.34
CA VAL A 92 -52.47 -24.92 20.24
C VAL A 92 -52.02 -25.49 18.90
N VAL A 93 -51.34 -24.69 18.09
CA VAL A 93 -50.72 -25.15 16.83
C VAL A 93 -49.21 -25.09 16.97
N THR A 94 -48.54 -26.21 16.74
CA THR A 94 -47.08 -26.32 16.78
C THR A 94 -46.56 -26.85 15.46
N LEU A 95 -45.76 -26.06 14.74
CA LEU A 95 -45.01 -26.52 13.59
C LEU A 95 -43.65 -27.04 14.07
N ALA A 96 -43.58 -28.29 14.53
CA ALA A 96 -42.40 -28.93 15.12
C ALA A 96 -41.33 -29.29 14.04
N GLY A 97 -40.84 -28.27 13.33
CA GLY A 97 -39.92 -28.40 12.19
C GLY A 97 -40.59 -28.84 10.88
N GLY A 98 -41.93 -28.93 10.85
CA GLY A 98 -42.71 -29.17 9.63
C GLY A 98 -43.05 -27.89 8.86
N SER A 99 -43.66 -28.02 7.69
CA SER A 99 -44.07 -26.89 6.85
C SER A 99 -45.58 -26.85 6.69
N LEU A 100 -46.18 -25.67 6.84
CA LEU A 100 -47.57 -25.39 6.55
C LEU A 100 -47.65 -24.32 5.46
N ALA A 101 -48.17 -24.70 4.29
CA ALA A 101 -48.33 -23.84 3.13
C ALA A 101 -49.81 -23.66 2.76
N TRP A 102 -50.21 -22.47 2.33
CA TRP A 102 -51.56 -22.28 1.79
C TRP A 102 -51.62 -21.22 0.71
N ALA A 103 -52.56 -21.40 -0.21
CA ALA A 103 -52.92 -20.42 -1.24
C ALA A 103 -54.41 -20.14 -1.12
N LEU A 104 -54.75 -19.01 -0.49
CA LEU A 104 -56.15 -18.60 -0.33
C LEU A 104 -56.55 -17.73 -1.53
N LEU A 105 -57.76 -17.96 -2.04
CA LEU A 105 -58.45 -16.95 -2.85
C LEU A 105 -58.54 -15.65 -2.05
N ALA A 106 -58.46 -14.50 -2.73
CA ALA A 106 -58.50 -13.18 -2.09
C ALA A 106 -59.60 -13.09 -1.02
N GLY A 107 -59.21 -12.93 0.25
CA GLY A 107 -60.12 -12.87 1.41
C GLY A 107 -60.31 -14.16 2.21
N GLY A 108 -59.55 -15.23 1.92
CA GLY A 108 -59.49 -16.40 2.78
C GLY A 108 -58.77 -16.10 4.11
N ASN A 109 -59.28 -16.67 5.20
CA ASN A 109 -58.67 -16.57 6.53
C ASN A 109 -58.10 -17.93 6.92
N PHE A 110 -56.82 -17.98 7.27
CA PHE A 110 -56.22 -19.17 7.87
C PHE A 110 -56.77 -19.38 9.29
N ILE A 111 -57.29 -18.34 9.95
CA ILE A 111 -58.04 -18.44 11.22
C ILE A 111 -59.14 -17.36 11.25
N ALA A 112 -60.41 -17.73 11.42
CA ALA A 112 -61.50 -16.74 11.50
C ALA A 112 -61.68 -16.18 12.92
N PRO A 113 -62.10 -14.91 13.07
CA PRO A 113 -62.39 -14.30 14.36
C PRO A 113 -63.49 -15.03 15.12
N GLN A 114 -63.20 -15.44 16.36
CA GLN A 114 -64.19 -15.78 17.38
C GLN A 114 -63.89 -15.05 18.70
N SER A 115 -64.88 -14.96 19.59
CA SER A 115 -64.66 -14.53 20.96
C SER A 115 -64.07 -15.69 21.76
N TYR A 116 -62.85 -15.53 22.27
CA TYR A 116 -62.10 -16.57 22.98
C TYR A 116 -62.19 -16.38 24.51
N SER A 117 -62.38 -17.47 25.28
CA SER A 117 -62.25 -17.49 26.74
C SER A 117 -60.86 -17.94 27.21
N LYS A 118 -60.10 -18.65 26.35
CA LYS A 118 -58.68 -19.01 26.51
C LYS A 118 -57.88 -18.62 25.28
N ASN A 119 -56.71 -18.03 25.50
CA ASN A 119 -55.85 -17.53 24.43
C ASN A 119 -55.30 -18.68 23.56
N PRO A 120 -55.60 -18.71 22.25
CA PRO A 120 -54.96 -19.65 21.35
C PRO A 120 -53.49 -19.27 21.12
N SER A 121 -52.66 -20.26 20.80
CA SER A 121 -51.23 -20.06 20.57
C SER A 121 -50.71 -20.79 19.33
N ILE A 122 -49.73 -20.17 18.67
CA ILE A 122 -48.98 -20.80 17.58
C ILE A 122 -47.49 -20.76 17.92
N THR A 123 -46.83 -21.91 17.84
CA THR A 123 -45.37 -22.02 17.86
C THR A 123 -44.89 -22.49 16.49
N VAL A 124 -44.04 -21.70 15.84
CA VAL A 124 -43.47 -21.98 14.53
C VAL A 124 -42.00 -22.33 14.70
N ASP A 125 -41.66 -23.63 14.79
CA ASP A 125 -40.27 -24.11 14.76
C ASP A 125 -39.85 -24.59 13.35
N GLY A 126 -40.78 -24.57 12.39
CA GLY A 126 -40.58 -24.92 10.98
C GLY A 126 -40.95 -23.75 10.05
N THR A 127 -41.78 -23.99 9.03
CA THR A 127 -42.16 -22.92 8.06
C THR A 127 -43.66 -22.74 7.99
N LEU A 128 -44.15 -21.52 8.22
CA LEU A 128 -45.52 -21.09 7.97
C LEU A 128 -45.53 -20.14 6.76
N GLN A 129 -46.11 -20.54 5.62
CA GLN A 129 -46.06 -19.73 4.39
C GLN A 129 -47.38 -19.63 3.63
N GLY A 130 -47.73 -18.44 3.14
CA GLY A 130 -48.94 -18.25 2.32
C GLY A 130 -49.41 -16.81 2.21
N SER A 131 -50.69 -16.61 1.91
CA SER A 131 -51.37 -15.30 1.82
C SER A 131 -52.75 -15.35 2.48
N GLY A 132 -53.25 -14.26 3.06
CA GLY A 132 -54.48 -14.21 3.86
C GLY A 132 -54.21 -13.76 5.31
N THR A 133 -55.07 -14.13 6.26
CA THR A 133 -54.96 -13.68 7.66
C THR A 133 -54.61 -14.83 8.62
N VAL A 134 -53.62 -14.62 9.49
CA VAL A 134 -53.26 -15.45 10.65
C VAL A 134 -53.54 -14.64 11.93
N GLY A 135 -54.28 -15.20 12.88
CA GLY A 135 -54.70 -14.48 14.08
C GLY A 135 -55.98 -13.66 13.88
N GLY A 136 -56.37 -12.86 14.90
CA GLY A 136 -57.69 -12.23 15.06
C GLY A 136 -58.26 -11.49 13.83
N GLY A 137 -59.59 -11.35 13.76
CA GLY A 137 -60.27 -10.94 12.53
C GLY A 137 -60.44 -9.45 12.25
N ALA A 138 -60.95 -9.20 11.03
CA ALA A 138 -61.03 -7.93 10.30
C ALA A 138 -61.78 -6.74 10.96
N THR A 139 -62.26 -6.87 12.20
CA THR A 139 -62.89 -5.79 12.96
C THR A 139 -62.12 -5.47 14.24
N PHE A 140 -60.91 -4.96 14.08
CA PHE A 140 -60.12 -4.33 15.15
C PHE A 140 -60.54 -2.86 15.43
N ALA A 141 -61.50 -2.33 14.66
CA ALA A 141 -62.12 -1.04 14.95
C ALA A 141 -63.19 -1.21 16.04
N ARG A 142 -62.89 -0.75 17.27
CA ARG A 142 -63.77 -0.65 18.46
C ARG A 142 -63.65 -1.76 19.52
N GLY A 143 -62.45 -1.93 20.10
CA GLY A 143 -62.34 -2.34 21.51
C GLY A 143 -62.64 -3.80 21.85
N LEU A 144 -62.52 -4.73 20.89
CA LEU A 144 -62.52 -6.17 21.16
C LEU A 144 -61.06 -6.67 21.17
N SER A 145 -60.64 -7.22 22.30
CA SER A 145 -59.31 -7.77 22.55
C SER A 145 -59.19 -9.18 21.97
N ALA A 146 -58.43 -9.33 20.88
CA ALA A 146 -58.01 -10.65 20.39
C ALA A 146 -56.65 -11.01 21.01
N PHE A 147 -56.55 -12.17 21.67
CA PHE A 147 -55.45 -12.57 22.55
C PHE A 147 -54.58 -13.70 21.97
N TRP A 148 -54.00 -13.50 20.78
CA TRP A 148 -53.08 -14.51 20.20
C TRP A 148 -51.66 -14.36 20.75
N THR A 149 -51.07 -15.47 21.16
CA THR A 149 -49.62 -15.59 21.41
C THR A 149 -49.00 -16.35 20.23
N ILE A 150 -48.10 -15.69 19.51
CA ILE A 150 -47.35 -16.33 18.42
C ILE A 150 -45.86 -16.28 18.77
N GLU A 151 -45.24 -17.45 18.75
CA GLU A 151 -43.80 -17.62 18.90
C GLU A 151 -43.23 -18.15 17.59
N ASN A 152 -42.34 -17.38 16.96
CA ASN A 152 -41.65 -17.79 15.74
C ASN A 152 -40.17 -18.08 16.04
N ASN A 153 -39.80 -19.35 15.97
CA ASN A 153 -38.42 -19.84 16.05
C ASN A 153 -37.91 -20.34 14.69
N GLY A 154 -38.78 -20.43 13.67
CA GLY A 154 -38.52 -20.90 12.32
C GLY A 154 -38.72 -19.78 11.27
N THR A 155 -39.62 -19.96 10.32
CA THR A 155 -39.89 -18.99 9.24
C THR A 155 -41.39 -18.72 9.10
N ILE A 156 -41.78 -17.45 9.11
CA ILE A 156 -43.13 -16.99 8.69
C ILE A 156 -42.97 -16.19 7.39
N ALA A 157 -43.52 -16.70 6.29
CA ALA A 157 -43.32 -16.14 4.96
C ALA A 157 -44.63 -15.75 4.23
N ALA A 158 -44.69 -14.52 3.70
CA ALA A 158 -45.72 -14.13 2.75
C ALA A 158 -45.37 -14.63 1.35
N GLN A 159 -46.31 -15.29 0.66
CA GLN A 159 -46.13 -15.76 -0.71
C GLN A 159 -47.40 -15.58 -1.55
N GLY A 160 -47.26 -15.03 -2.76
CA GLY A 160 -48.36 -14.92 -3.74
C GLY A 160 -49.50 -13.98 -3.32
N GLY A 161 -49.25 -13.04 -2.42
CA GLY A 161 -50.22 -12.04 -1.95
C GLY A 161 -49.85 -11.46 -0.59
N THR A 162 -50.83 -10.84 0.08
CA THR A 162 -50.63 -10.27 1.43
C THR A 162 -50.91 -11.33 2.51
N LEU A 163 -49.92 -11.61 3.37
CA LEU A 163 -50.08 -12.32 4.63
C LEU A 163 -50.21 -11.30 5.77
N THR A 164 -51.34 -11.30 6.46
CA THR A 164 -51.57 -10.46 7.62
C THR A 164 -51.53 -11.30 8.90
N VAL A 165 -50.71 -10.90 9.88
CA VAL A 165 -50.53 -11.60 11.17
C VAL A 165 -50.99 -10.68 12.29
N TYR A 166 -52.00 -11.10 13.05
CA TYR A 166 -52.48 -10.38 14.25
C TYR A 166 -52.08 -11.13 15.52
N ALA A 167 -51.25 -10.52 16.35
CA ALA A 167 -50.79 -11.12 17.61
C ALA A 167 -50.60 -10.06 18.71
N GLN A 168 -51.15 -10.32 19.90
CA GLN A 168 -50.94 -9.44 21.05
C GLN A 168 -49.51 -9.58 21.60
N THR A 169 -49.08 -10.83 21.77
CA THR A 169 -47.71 -11.20 22.13
C THR A 169 -47.11 -11.90 20.93
N PHE A 170 -46.12 -11.26 20.32
CA PHE A 170 -45.37 -11.82 19.21
C PHE A 170 -43.89 -11.89 19.57
N THR A 171 -43.35 -13.10 19.66
CA THR A 171 -41.91 -13.30 19.86
C THR A 171 -41.31 -13.81 18.56
N ASN A 172 -40.36 -13.07 18.00
CA ASN A 172 -39.60 -13.49 16.83
C ASN A 172 -38.15 -13.79 17.19
N ASN A 173 -37.80 -15.07 17.18
CA ASN A 173 -36.43 -15.56 17.25
C ASN A 173 -35.95 -16.11 15.88
N GLY A 174 -36.88 -16.34 14.94
CA GLY A 174 -36.62 -16.83 13.60
C GLY A 174 -36.70 -15.75 12.51
N THR A 175 -37.17 -16.14 11.33
CA THR A 175 -37.25 -15.32 10.12
C THR A 175 -38.68 -14.88 9.81
N LEU A 176 -38.86 -13.59 9.52
CA LEU A 176 -40.03 -13.03 8.86
C LEU A 176 -39.65 -12.69 7.42
N GLU A 177 -40.31 -13.30 6.44
CA GLU A 177 -39.94 -13.17 5.02
C GLU A 177 -41.12 -12.68 4.18
N ALA A 178 -40.94 -11.60 3.43
CA ALA A 178 -41.86 -11.22 2.36
C ALA A 178 -41.20 -11.60 1.02
N LYS A 179 -41.70 -12.68 0.39
CA LYS A 179 -41.21 -13.13 -0.92
C LYS A 179 -41.54 -12.11 -2.02
N SER A 180 -40.86 -12.21 -3.15
CA SER A 180 -40.99 -11.23 -4.24
C SER A 180 -42.46 -10.97 -4.62
N GLY A 181 -42.84 -9.69 -4.67
CA GLY A 181 -44.20 -9.21 -4.94
C GLY A 181 -45.25 -9.49 -3.84
N ALA A 182 -44.88 -10.08 -2.70
CA ALA A 182 -45.79 -10.40 -1.60
C ALA A 182 -45.71 -9.35 -0.48
N SER A 183 -46.73 -9.28 0.37
CA SER A 183 -46.72 -8.38 1.53
C SER A 183 -46.88 -9.16 2.83
N LEU A 184 -46.02 -8.96 3.82
CA LEU A 184 -46.18 -9.50 5.17
C LEU A 184 -46.56 -8.36 6.13
N ALA A 185 -47.80 -8.30 6.59
CA ALA A 185 -48.27 -7.29 7.53
C ALA A 185 -48.46 -7.88 8.93
N LEU A 186 -47.53 -7.61 9.83
CA LEU A 186 -47.59 -7.99 11.24
C LEU A 186 -48.20 -6.85 12.07
N TYR A 187 -49.27 -7.14 12.78
CA TYR A 187 -49.93 -6.24 13.72
C TYR A 187 -49.73 -6.76 15.13
N THR A 188 -48.77 -6.18 15.86
CA THR A 188 -48.41 -6.56 17.22
C THR A 188 -47.91 -5.36 18.03
N ASN A 189 -47.98 -5.47 19.36
CA ASN A 189 -47.40 -4.50 20.30
C ASN A 189 -45.98 -4.90 20.75
N SER A 190 -45.50 -6.08 20.35
CA SER A 190 -44.18 -6.58 20.73
C SER A 190 -43.05 -5.93 19.91
N VAL A 191 -41.87 -5.84 20.50
CA VAL A 191 -40.64 -5.50 19.77
C VAL A 191 -40.27 -6.70 18.89
N VAL A 192 -40.18 -6.47 17.59
CA VAL A 192 -39.83 -7.50 16.61
C VAL A 192 -38.32 -7.65 16.57
N LYS A 193 -37.82 -8.85 16.89
CA LYS A 193 -36.40 -9.21 16.84
C LYS A 193 -36.16 -10.22 15.71
N GLY A 194 -34.99 -10.87 15.67
CA GLY A 194 -34.70 -11.94 14.71
C GLY A 194 -34.38 -11.42 13.32
N THR A 195 -34.64 -12.25 12.31
CA THR A 195 -34.35 -11.95 10.90
C THR A 195 -35.59 -11.43 10.18
N LEU A 196 -35.45 -10.34 9.44
CA LEU A 196 -36.50 -9.73 8.63
C LEU A 196 -36.01 -9.58 7.19
N ILE A 197 -36.68 -10.22 6.24
CA ILE A 197 -36.29 -10.26 4.83
C ILE A 197 -37.45 -9.72 3.98
N ALA A 198 -37.18 -8.75 3.12
CA ALA A 198 -38.10 -8.35 2.06
C ALA A 198 -37.37 -8.45 0.70
N HIS A 199 -37.91 -9.26 -0.20
CA HIS A 199 -37.42 -9.40 -1.57
C HIS A 199 -38.04 -8.36 -2.51
N ASP A 200 -37.64 -8.37 -3.78
CA ASP A 200 -38.05 -7.35 -4.75
C ASP A 200 -39.58 -7.29 -4.92
N GLY A 201 -40.14 -6.08 -4.91
CA GLY A 201 -41.57 -5.81 -4.94
C GLY A 201 -42.32 -6.20 -3.65
N ALA A 202 -41.61 -6.67 -2.62
CA ALA A 202 -42.22 -7.13 -1.39
C ALA A 202 -42.27 -6.03 -0.32
N THR A 203 -43.32 -6.05 0.51
CA THR A 203 -43.43 -5.14 1.66
C THR A 203 -43.63 -5.92 2.95
N LEU A 204 -42.70 -5.80 3.89
CA LEU A 204 -42.86 -6.30 5.26
C LEU A 204 -43.24 -5.13 6.18
N THR A 205 -44.41 -5.19 6.77
CA THR A 205 -44.89 -4.20 7.73
C THR A 205 -44.80 -4.81 9.14
N ALA A 206 -43.93 -4.29 10.00
CA ALA A 206 -43.79 -4.69 11.40
C ALA A 206 -44.56 -3.69 12.29
N GLY A 207 -45.63 -4.14 12.93
CA GLY A 207 -46.59 -3.25 13.61
C GLY A 207 -46.08 -2.51 14.85
N GLY A 208 -44.89 -2.86 15.36
CA GLY A 208 -44.23 -2.30 16.54
C GLY A 208 -42.80 -1.77 16.26
N PHE A 209 -41.92 -1.82 17.27
CA PHE A 209 -40.49 -1.45 17.15
C PHE A 209 -39.67 -2.64 16.64
N ILE A 210 -38.68 -2.42 15.76
CA ILE A 210 -37.64 -3.42 15.49
C ILE A 210 -36.52 -3.26 16.52
N ASP A 211 -36.03 -4.37 17.05
CA ASP A 211 -34.86 -4.39 17.96
C ASP A 211 -33.59 -3.94 17.21
N ALA A 212 -32.75 -3.13 17.85
CA ALA A 212 -31.50 -2.67 17.24
C ALA A 212 -30.53 -3.82 16.89
N ASN A 213 -30.74 -5.02 17.46
CA ASN A 213 -29.98 -6.23 17.16
C ASN A 213 -30.67 -7.17 16.16
N ALA A 214 -31.70 -6.71 15.45
CA ALA A 214 -32.30 -7.49 14.37
C ALA A 214 -31.33 -7.63 13.18
N HIS A 215 -31.51 -8.70 12.41
CA HIS A 215 -30.87 -8.91 11.11
C HIS A 215 -31.88 -8.54 10.02
N ILE A 216 -31.60 -7.45 9.30
CA ILE A 216 -32.51 -6.87 8.31
C ILE A 216 -31.92 -7.06 6.92
N VAL A 217 -32.69 -7.66 6.01
CA VAL A 217 -32.30 -7.86 4.61
C VAL A 217 -33.34 -7.23 3.69
N LEU A 218 -32.90 -6.27 2.89
CA LEU A 218 -33.66 -5.68 1.79
C LEU A 218 -33.01 -6.13 0.49
N ASP A 219 -33.69 -7.01 -0.22
CA ASP A 219 -33.22 -7.61 -1.47
C ASP A 219 -34.05 -7.04 -2.64
N GLY A 220 -33.41 -6.27 -3.51
CA GLY A 220 -34.03 -5.67 -4.70
C GLY A 220 -34.53 -4.23 -4.51
N GLU A 221 -34.66 -3.54 -5.65
CA GLU A 221 -34.91 -2.10 -5.75
C GLU A 221 -36.18 -1.65 -5.03
N THR A 222 -37.25 -2.45 -5.09
CA THR A 222 -38.57 -2.05 -4.61
C THR A 222 -39.01 -2.72 -3.30
N SER A 223 -38.11 -3.45 -2.63
CA SER A 223 -38.41 -4.08 -1.35
C SER A 223 -38.64 -3.04 -0.24
N ALA A 224 -39.47 -3.31 0.77
CA ALA A 224 -39.69 -2.32 1.83
C ALA A 224 -39.94 -2.97 3.18
N ILE A 225 -39.37 -2.38 4.23
CA ILE A 225 -39.72 -2.70 5.62
C ILE A 225 -40.32 -1.46 6.27
N LYS A 226 -41.58 -1.56 6.68
CA LYS A 226 -42.37 -0.44 7.23
C LYS A 226 -42.79 -0.71 8.66
N GLY A 227 -42.82 0.32 9.49
CA GLY A 227 -43.47 0.35 10.79
C GLY A 227 -44.88 0.94 10.69
N THR A 228 -45.79 0.57 11.60
CA THR A 228 -47.12 1.23 11.69
C THR A 228 -47.34 1.94 13.01
N ARG A 229 -48.22 2.95 13.00
CA ARG A 229 -48.61 3.73 14.19
C ARG A 229 -49.83 3.07 14.87
N TRP A 230 -49.71 2.73 16.16
CA TRP A 230 -50.85 2.39 17.03
C TRP A 230 -51.00 3.45 18.14
N TYR A 231 -51.92 4.40 17.92
CA TYR A 231 -52.33 5.49 18.84
C TYR A 231 -51.27 6.52 19.29
N SER A 232 -51.76 7.69 19.73
CA SER A 232 -51.01 8.94 19.95
C SER A 232 -49.94 8.85 21.06
N GLY A 233 -48.70 8.57 20.66
CA GLY A 233 -47.44 8.54 21.41
C GLY A 233 -46.33 8.04 20.47
N PRO A 234 -45.05 8.41 20.64
CA PRO A 234 -44.07 8.47 19.53
C PRO A 234 -43.50 7.08 19.14
N VAL A 235 -43.12 6.71 17.89
CA VAL A 235 -43.31 7.14 16.48
C VAL A 235 -42.97 5.89 15.60
N SER A 236 -43.37 5.85 14.32
CA SER A 236 -43.12 4.79 13.30
C SER A 236 -41.80 4.94 12.55
N PHE A 237 -41.16 3.84 12.11
CA PHE A 237 -40.01 3.88 11.19
C PHE A 237 -40.33 3.33 9.79
N THR A 238 -39.73 3.86 8.72
CA THR A 238 -39.94 3.39 7.33
C THR A 238 -38.60 3.24 6.61
N LEU A 239 -38.32 2.04 6.09
CA LEU A 239 -37.23 1.75 5.14
C LEU A 239 -37.89 1.56 3.77
N GLU A 240 -38.12 2.66 3.06
CA GLU A 240 -38.66 2.66 1.69
C GLU A 240 -37.51 2.82 0.70
N GLY A 241 -37.62 2.11 -0.43
CA GLY A 241 -36.74 2.31 -1.59
C GLY A 241 -37.57 3.02 -2.64
N VAL A 242 -37.24 4.26 -2.97
CA VAL A 242 -37.77 4.91 -4.17
C VAL A 242 -36.77 5.95 -4.68
N ASP A 243 -36.35 5.78 -5.93
CA ASP A 243 -36.04 6.84 -6.88
C ASP A 243 -37.13 7.92 -6.86
N GLN A 244 -37.05 8.93 -6.00
CA GLN A 244 -37.82 10.15 -6.17
C GLN A 244 -37.19 11.33 -5.45
N TYR A 245 -36.28 11.99 -6.16
CA TYR A 245 -36.07 13.43 -6.08
C TYR A 245 -37.45 14.12 -6.15
N GLY A 246 -38.00 14.52 -5.00
CA GLY A 246 -39.28 15.22 -4.98
C GLY A 246 -40.06 15.17 -3.66
N ILE A 247 -39.50 15.68 -2.57
CA ILE A 247 -40.35 16.14 -1.45
C ILE A 247 -40.92 17.51 -1.84
N ASN A 248 -42.10 17.51 -2.46
CA ASN A 248 -42.99 18.65 -2.40
C ASN A 248 -44.37 18.19 -1.93
N GLY A 249 -44.66 18.49 -0.66
CA GLY A 249 -46.01 18.73 -0.18
C GLY A 249 -46.76 17.54 0.40
N TYR A 250 -46.65 17.35 1.71
CA TYR A 250 -47.84 17.50 2.55
C TYR A 250 -47.44 18.13 3.90
N ASN A 251 -48.05 19.27 4.18
CA ASN A 251 -47.85 20.11 5.36
C ASN A 251 -48.10 19.35 6.67
N GLY A 252 -47.12 19.44 7.58
CA GLY A 252 -47.36 19.43 9.03
C GLY A 252 -47.27 18.06 9.72
N ASN A 253 -46.13 17.85 10.41
CA ASN A 253 -45.99 16.97 11.56
C ASN A 253 -46.11 15.45 11.33
N ILE A 254 -45.34 14.90 10.39
CA ILE A 254 -44.98 13.48 10.42
C ILE A 254 -43.46 13.39 10.57
N ASN A 255 -43.00 13.22 11.82
CA ASN A 255 -41.67 12.70 12.11
C ASN A 255 -41.58 11.32 11.44
N GLN A 256 -41.05 11.24 10.23
CA GLN A 256 -40.65 9.97 9.63
C GLN A 256 -39.34 9.57 10.31
N MET A 257 -39.38 8.63 11.25
CA MET A 257 -38.15 8.11 11.85
C MET A 257 -37.53 7.10 10.89
N GLY A 258 -36.38 7.40 10.30
CA GLY A 258 -35.53 6.37 9.69
C GLY A 258 -34.81 5.53 10.75
N LEU A 259 -34.00 4.57 10.32
CA LEU A 259 -33.01 3.90 11.16
C LEU A 259 -32.20 4.95 11.95
N THR A 260 -32.02 4.75 13.25
CA THR A 260 -31.22 5.65 14.12
C THR A 260 -29.97 4.97 14.66
N GLY A 261 -29.90 3.64 14.60
CA GLY A 261 -28.70 2.89 14.95
C GLY A 261 -28.86 1.38 14.92
N LEU A 262 -27.72 0.69 14.94
CA LEU A 262 -27.61 -0.77 15.01
C LEU A 262 -26.83 -1.15 16.26
N GLY A 263 -27.33 -2.13 17.00
CA GLY A 263 -26.63 -2.73 18.13
C GLY A 263 -25.51 -3.66 17.66
N THR A 264 -24.69 -4.17 18.58
CA THR A 264 -23.50 -4.98 18.24
C THR A 264 -23.80 -6.31 17.54
N ALA A 265 -25.00 -6.86 17.72
CA ALA A 265 -25.48 -8.02 16.99
C ALA A 265 -26.43 -7.64 15.83
N GLY A 266 -26.70 -6.35 15.65
CA GLY A 266 -27.57 -5.82 14.60
C GLY A 266 -26.89 -5.81 13.24
N SER A 267 -27.69 -5.97 12.20
CA SER A 267 -27.19 -5.98 10.83
C SER A 267 -28.23 -5.45 9.84
N LEU A 268 -27.74 -4.72 8.85
CA LEU A 268 -28.51 -4.23 7.71
C LEU A 268 -27.82 -4.66 6.42
N GLU A 269 -28.50 -5.46 5.61
CA GLU A 269 -28.06 -5.88 4.29
C GLU A 269 -28.95 -5.24 3.23
N LEU A 270 -28.35 -4.39 2.40
CA LEU A 270 -28.98 -3.74 1.25
C LEU A 270 -28.40 -4.41 0.01
N LEU A 271 -29.17 -5.25 -0.66
CA LEU A 271 -28.67 -6.11 -1.73
C LEU A 271 -29.24 -5.71 -3.09
N ASN A 272 -28.51 -6.06 -4.15
CA ASN A 272 -28.92 -5.87 -5.54
C ASN A 272 -29.20 -4.39 -5.89
N GLY A 273 -28.23 -3.51 -5.60
CA GLY A 273 -28.31 -2.10 -6.01
C GLY A 273 -29.28 -1.25 -5.21
N ARG A 274 -29.58 -1.65 -3.97
CA ARG A 274 -30.62 -1.01 -3.18
C ARG A 274 -30.16 0.29 -2.53
N ASP A 275 -30.75 1.39 -2.97
CA ASP A 275 -30.63 2.69 -2.32
C ASP A 275 -31.29 2.74 -0.93
N PHE A 276 -30.62 3.48 -0.05
CA PHE A 276 -31.05 3.82 1.28
C PHE A 276 -30.90 5.32 1.49
N HIS A 277 -32.01 6.00 1.77
CA HIS A 277 -32.01 7.42 2.08
C HIS A 277 -32.64 7.67 3.46
N SER A 278 -31.93 8.34 4.35
CA SER A 278 -32.38 8.62 5.71
C SER A 278 -32.13 10.07 6.13
N ILE A 279 -33.17 10.75 6.61
CA ILE A 279 -33.01 12.07 7.23
C ILE A 279 -32.42 12.03 8.65
N ASN A 280 -32.16 10.83 9.19
CA ASN A 280 -31.63 10.64 10.53
C ASN A 280 -30.13 10.39 10.52
N THR A 281 -29.47 10.79 11.61
CA THR A 281 -28.13 10.30 11.94
C THR A 281 -28.23 8.86 12.45
N ILE A 282 -27.33 7.99 11.97
CA ILE A 282 -27.29 6.56 12.26
C ILE A 282 -26.05 6.27 13.10
N ALA A 283 -26.23 5.65 14.27
CA ALA A 283 -25.15 5.11 15.09
C ALA A 283 -25.03 3.59 14.90
N ASP A 284 -24.05 3.16 14.11
CA ASP A 284 -23.80 1.74 13.86
C ASP A 284 -22.77 1.18 14.86
N SER A 285 -23.15 0.15 15.63
CA SER A 285 -22.21 -0.67 16.40
C SER A 285 -22.16 -2.13 15.92
N GLY A 286 -22.94 -2.44 14.88
CA GLY A 286 -23.14 -3.78 14.32
C GLY A 286 -22.51 -3.90 12.94
N SER A 287 -23.31 -4.27 11.93
CA SER A 287 -22.81 -4.37 10.55
C SER A 287 -23.78 -3.83 9.50
N ILE A 288 -23.25 -3.16 8.49
CA ILE A 288 -23.98 -2.71 7.30
C ILE A 288 -23.29 -3.33 6.09
N LEU A 289 -24.06 -4.03 5.26
CA LEU A 289 -23.63 -4.57 3.98
C LEU A 289 -24.34 -3.84 2.85
N LEU A 290 -23.57 -3.24 1.94
CA LEU A 290 -24.05 -2.58 0.73
C LEU A 290 -23.67 -3.40 -0.52
N GLY A 291 -24.67 -3.95 -1.20
CA GLY A 291 -24.54 -4.71 -2.43
C GLY A 291 -24.81 -3.86 -3.68
N GLY A 292 -24.32 -2.63 -3.71
CA GLY A 292 -24.61 -1.60 -4.71
C GLY A 292 -25.61 -0.54 -4.21
N GLY A 293 -25.93 0.43 -5.07
CA GLY A 293 -26.84 1.55 -4.76
C GLY A 293 -26.19 2.65 -3.91
N ASP A 294 -27.00 3.61 -3.48
CA ASP A 294 -26.59 4.78 -2.70
C ASP A 294 -27.04 4.67 -1.24
N PHE A 295 -26.09 4.72 -0.29
CA PHE A 295 -26.37 4.87 1.14
C PHE A 295 -26.19 6.34 1.54
N ASP A 296 -27.30 7.07 1.64
CA ASP A 296 -27.31 8.47 2.03
C ASP A 296 -28.05 8.66 3.35
N SER A 297 -27.41 9.37 4.28
CA SER A 297 -28.00 9.69 5.58
C SER A 297 -27.61 11.08 6.04
N ALA A 298 -28.41 11.69 6.91
CA ALA A 298 -28.03 12.95 7.55
C ALA A 298 -26.70 12.84 8.34
N GLY A 299 -26.29 11.64 8.73
CA GLY A 299 -24.92 11.32 9.10
C GLY A 299 -24.78 9.88 9.56
N LEU A 300 -23.63 9.25 9.30
CA LEU A 300 -23.33 7.89 9.72
C LEU A 300 -22.16 7.88 10.70
N THR A 301 -22.40 7.44 11.93
CA THR A 301 -21.35 7.15 12.91
C THR A 301 -21.13 5.64 12.99
N ILE A 302 -20.01 5.16 12.48
CA ILE A 302 -19.56 3.78 12.66
C ILE A 302 -18.78 3.73 13.97
N GLY A 303 -19.34 3.11 14.99
CA GLY A 303 -18.71 2.90 16.30
C GLY A 303 -17.54 1.92 16.24
N ALA A 304 -16.81 1.77 17.34
CA ALA A 304 -15.58 0.97 17.39
C ALA A 304 -15.75 -0.51 16.98
N THR A 305 -16.94 -1.08 17.18
CA THR A 305 -17.31 -2.44 16.74
C THR A 305 -18.11 -2.46 15.44
N GLY A 306 -18.53 -1.29 14.96
CA GLY A 306 -19.32 -1.14 13.74
C GLY A 306 -18.50 -1.49 12.50
N ARG A 307 -19.17 -2.09 11.52
CA ARG A 307 -18.55 -2.52 10.27
C ARG A 307 -19.44 -2.16 9.09
N PHE A 308 -18.94 -1.32 8.20
CA PHE A 308 -19.54 -1.10 6.89
C PHE A 308 -18.77 -1.93 5.85
N THR A 309 -19.45 -2.66 4.97
CA THR A 309 -18.80 -3.48 3.94
C THR A 309 -19.61 -3.45 2.66
N GLY A 310 -18.98 -3.39 1.48
CA GLY A 310 -19.73 -3.44 0.24
C GLY A 310 -19.14 -2.65 -0.93
N HIS A 311 -19.99 -2.39 -1.91
CA HIS A 311 -19.78 -1.52 -3.08
C HIS A 311 -21.05 -0.69 -3.32
N GLY A 312 -20.96 0.40 -4.07
CA GLY A 312 -22.01 1.43 -4.20
C GLY A 312 -21.48 2.81 -3.83
N SER A 313 -22.35 3.75 -3.44
CA SER A 313 -21.93 5.04 -2.88
C SER A 313 -22.36 5.20 -1.42
N LEU A 314 -21.52 5.89 -0.64
CA LEU A 314 -21.77 6.30 0.73
C LEU A 314 -21.73 7.83 0.78
N GLY A 315 -22.90 8.44 0.97
CA GLY A 315 -23.11 9.88 1.03
C GLY A 315 -23.29 10.45 2.44
N GLY A 316 -23.24 11.78 2.55
CA GLY A 316 -23.49 12.52 3.79
C GLY A 316 -22.25 12.67 4.68
N THR A 317 -22.45 13.01 5.97
CA THR A 317 -21.35 13.13 6.94
C THR A 317 -21.00 11.76 7.53
N VAL A 318 -19.75 11.33 7.46
CA VAL A 318 -19.30 10.02 7.99
C VAL A 318 -18.32 10.21 9.15
N VAL A 319 -18.60 9.56 10.29
CA VAL A 319 -17.67 9.42 11.42
C VAL A 319 -17.30 7.95 11.55
N ASN A 320 -16.13 7.57 11.04
CA ASN A 320 -15.61 6.21 11.10
C ASN A 320 -14.73 6.01 12.33
N ASN A 321 -15.19 5.29 13.35
CA ASN A 321 -14.38 4.80 14.46
C ASN A 321 -14.20 3.27 14.43
N GLY A 322 -14.82 2.59 13.46
CA GLY A 322 -14.80 1.13 13.29
C GLY A 322 -14.00 0.72 12.06
N THR A 323 -14.64 -0.02 11.14
CA THR A 323 -14.03 -0.42 9.87
C THR A 323 -14.98 -0.24 8.69
N ILE A 324 -14.51 0.43 7.64
CA ILE A 324 -15.16 0.48 6.33
C ILE A 324 -14.39 -0.44 5.38
N THR A 325 -15.07 -1.35 4.69
CA THR A 325 -14.44 -2.32 3.77
C THR A 325 -15.05 -2.26 2.37
N ALA A 326 -14.26 -1.90 1.35
CA ALA A 326 -14.67 -2.08 -0.04
C ALA A 326 -14.64 -3.58 -0.40
N GLN A 327 -15.76 -4.10 -0.91
CA GLN A 327 -15.96 -5.51 -1.25
C GLN A 327 -16.89 -5.68 -2.47
N GLY A 328 -16.43 -6.46 -3.45
CA GLY A 328 -17.26 -6.93 -4.57
C GLY A 328 -17.48 -5.91 -5.69
N GLY A 329 -16.83 -4.74 -5.64
CA GLY A 329 -16.93 -3.67 -6.63
C GLY A 329 -16.29 -2.38 -6.11
N THR A 330 -16.64 -1.25 -6.72
CA THR A 330 -16.22 0.09 -6.28
C THR A 330 -17.14 0.60 -5.17
N LEU A 331 -16.57 0.97 -4.03
CA LEU A 331 -17.21 1.73 -2.97
C LEU A 331 -16.75 3.18 -3.06
N VAL A 332 -17.65 4.08 -3.46
CA VAL A 332 -17.41 5.52 -3.51
C VAL A 332 -17.85 6.12 -2.18
N ILE A 333 -17.00 6.90 -1.53
CA ILE A 333 -17.39 7.70 -0.36
C ILE A 333 -17.47 9.16 -0.80
N ASP A 334 -18.67 9.54 -1.24
CA ASP A 334 -19.05 10.89 -1.70
C ASP A 334 -19.58 11.71 -0.52
N SER A 335 -18.69 11.94 0.43
CA SER A 335 -19.00 12.46 1.75
C SER A 335 -18.51 13.89 1.91
N ALA A 336 -19.40 14.81 2.29
CA ALA A 336 -19.05 16.20 2.59
C ALA A 336 -17.98 16.35 3.70
N SER A 337 -17.83 15.33 4.56
CA SER A 337 -16.72 15.21 5.51
C SER A 337 -16.63 13.79 6.08
N ILE A 338 -15.44 13.20 6.02
CA ILE A 338 -15.12 11.91 6.66
C ILE A 338 -14.19 12.18 7.85
N THR A 339 -14.59 11.77 9.05
CA THR A 339 -13.82 11.98 10.29
C THR A 339 -13.72 10.69 11.11
N GLY A 340 -12.94 10.71 12.19
CA GLY A 340 -12.75 9.56 13.09
C GLY A 340 -11.42 8.84 12.85
N THR A 341 -11.13 7.85 13.70
CA THR A 341 -9.85 7.12 13.73
C THR A 341 -9.97 5.67 13.27
N GLY A 342 -11.12 5.30 12.70
CA GLY A 342 -11.41 3.97 12.20
C GLY A 342 -10.59 3.63 10.95
N GLY A 343 -10.43 2.34 10.70
CA GLY A 343 -9.67 1.84 9.56
C GLY A 343 -10.51 1.71 8.29
N PHE A 344 -9.82 1.74 7.16
CA PHE A 344 -10.35 1.38 5.85
C PHE A 344 -9.70 0.08 5.37
N ALA A 345 -10.46 -0.75 4.68
CA ALA A 345 -9.97 -1.97 4.10
C ALA A 345 -10.47 -2.18 2.67
N ILE A 346 -9.63 -2.81 1.84
CA ILE A 346 -9.91 -3.02 0.42
C ILE A 346 -9.70 -4.50 0.12
N GLN A 347 -10.76 -5.21 -0.28
CA GLN A 347 -10.63 -6.60 -0.70
C GLN A 347 -10.00 -6.74 -2.10
N ALA A 348 -9.51 -7.94 -2.42
CA ALA A 348 -8.99 -8.24 -3.75
C ALA A 348 -10.07 -7.96 -4.82
N GLY A 349 -9.72 -7.14 -5.82
CA GLY A 349 -10.60 -6.77 -6.94
C GLY A 349 -11.67 -5.75 -6.60
N ALA A 350 -11.65 -5.17 -5.38
CA ALA A 350 -12.49 -4.06 -4.99
C ALA A 350 -11.73 -2.73 -5.11
N GLU A 351 -12.50 -1.65 -5.24
CA GLU A 351 -11.98 -0.29 -5.25
C GLU A 351 -12.62 0.51 -4.12
N LEU A 352 -11.81 1.27 -3.39
CA LEU A 352 -12.28 2.31 -2.48
C LEU A 352 -11.96 3.67 -3.10
N SER A 353 -12.98 4.43 -3.47
CA SER A 353 -12.82 5.78 -4.01
C SER A 353 -13.19 6.82 -2.96
N LEU A 354 -12.26 7.72 -2.66
CA LEU A 354 -12.42 8.83 -1.72
C LEU A 354 -12.40 10.14 -2.52
N GLY A 355 -13.48 10.92 -2.50
CA GLY A 355 -13.59 12.15 -3.30
C GLY A 355 -15.00 12.74 -3.35
N ASP A 356 -15.09 14.04 -3.64
CA ASP A 356 -16.35 14.78 -3.83
C ASP A 356 -16.76 14.71 -5.31
N ARG A 357 -17.93 14.13 -5.62
CA ARG A 357 -18.45 14.11 -6.99
C ARG A 357 -19.01 15.48 -7.44
N VAL A 358 -18.93 16.51 -6.60
CA VAL A 358 -19.54 17.83 -6.81
C VAL A 358 -18.50 18.90 -7.21
N ALA A 359 -18.13 18.85 -8.49
CA ALA A 359 -17.93 20.02 -9.36
C ALA A 359 -16.88 21.09 -8.96
N ASP A 360 -15.69 20.97 -9.54
CA ASP A 360 -14.99 22.00 -10.36
C ASP A 360 -14.72 23.41 -9.77
N ASN A 361 -15.11 23.78 -8.54
CA ASN A 361 -14.99 25.17 -8.06
C ASN A 361 -14.93 25.41 -6.53
N ALA A 362 -14.45 24.48 -5.71
CA ALA A 362 -14.12 24.79 -4.32
C ALA A 362 -12.81 24.13 -3.90
N MET A 363 -11.88 24.93 -3.36
CA MET A 363 -10.63 24.47 -2.74
C MET A 363 -10.85 23.72 -1.42
N ALA A 364 -11.82 22.81 -1.39
CA ALA A 364 -12.13 21.98 -0.25
C ALA A 364 -11.81 20.53 -0.66
N GLY A 365 -10.53 20.16 -0.56
CA GLY A 365 -10.11 18.76 -0.66
C GLY A 365 -10.82 17.90 0.39
N ILE A 366 -10.68 16.59 0.27
CA ILE A 366 -11.25 15.57 1.17
C ILE A 366 -11.14 16.08 2.62
N GLY A 367 -12.25 16.53 3.20
CA GLY A 367 -12.26 17.26 4.47
C GLY A 367 -11.39 16.56 5.51
N THR A 368 -10.28 17.19 5.86
CA THR A 368 -9.11 16.69 6.62
C THR A 368 -9.32 15.29 7.24
N LEU A 369 -9.12 14.24 6.44
CA LEU A 369 -8.81 12.92 6.98
C LEU A 369 -7.54 13.10 7.84
N GLY A 370 -7.66 12.90 9.15
CA GLY A 370 -6.58 13.20 10.09
C GLY A 370 -5.29 12.43 9.79
N THR A 371 -4.15 12.88 10.33
CA THR A 371 -2.80 12.34 10.07
C THR A 371 -2.58 10.86 10.44
N ASP A 372 -3.61 10.13 10.90
CA ASP A 372 -3.55 8.76 11.41
C ASP A 372 -4.55 7.81 10.72
N VAL A 373 -4.98 8.10 9.49
CA VAL A 373 -5.88 7.17 8.77
C VAL A 373 -5.13 5.88 8.41
N THR A 374 -5.70 4.76 8.85
CA THR A 374 -5.16 3.42 8.53
C THR A 374 -5.92 2.83 7.36
N MET A 375 -5.19 2.47 6.30
CA MET A 375 -5.70 1.81 5.11
C MET A 375 -5.07 0.43 5.00
N ARG A 376 -5.87 -0.58 4.64
CA ARG A 376 -5.37 -1.95 4.53
C ARG A 376 -5.87 -2.67 3.30
N PHE A 377 -4.95 -3.09 2.44
CA PHE A 377 -5.25 -4.03 1.38
C PHE A 377 -5.34 -5.45 1.95
N LEU A 378 -6.40 -6.17 1.60
CA LEU A 378 -6.67 -7.55 2.05
C LEU A 378 -6.34 -8.60 0.98
N GLY A 379 -5.69 -8.19 -0.11
CA GLY A 379 -5.38 -9.00 -1.29
C GLY A 379 -4.41 -8.32 -2.25
N THR A 380 -4.35 -8.78 -3.50
CA THR A 380 -3.32 -8.41 -4.50
C THR A 380 -3.86 -7.72 -5.75
N THR A 381 -5.07 -7.19 -5.71
CA THR A 381 -5.74 -6.52 -6.86
C THR A 381 -6.71 -5.44 -6.40
N GLY A 382 -6.51 -4.90 -5.19
CA GLY A 382 -7.34 -3.80 -4.68
C GLY A 382 -6.89 -2.47 -5.25
N VAL A 383 -7.82 -1.53 -5.36
CA VAL A 383 -7.56 -0.15 -5.80
C VAL A 383 -7.99 0.83 -4.72
N LEU A 384 -7.12 1.79 -4.40
CA LEU A 384 -7.47 2.97 -3.62
C LEU A 384 -7.44 4.17 -4.54
N SER A 385 -8.58 4.81 -4.77
CA SER A 385 -8.69 5.99 -5.63
C SER A 385 -8.92 7.22 -4.76
N ILE A 386 -8.16 8.28 -4.99
CA ILE A 386 -8.18 9.52 -4.21
C ILE A 386 -8.35 10.67 -5.19
N GLU A 387 -9.49 11.35 -5.12
CA GLU A 387 -9.78 12.55 -5.91
C GLU A 387 -9.26 13.78 -5.18
N GLU A 388 -8.51 14.64 -5.89
CA GLU A 388 -8.00 15.92 -5.36
C GLU A 388 -7.33 15.77 -3.98
N ALA A 389 -6.28 14.94 -3.92
CA ALA A 389 -5.65 14.49 -2.68
C ALA A 389 -5.29 15.64 -1.72
N GLY A 390 -4.87 16.81 -2.23
CA GLY A 390 -4.88 18.05 -1.46
C GLY A 390 -4.18 18.01 -0.10
N ASP A 391 -2.98 17.43 -0.04
CA ASP A 391 -2.22 17.08 1.17
C ASP A 391 -2.84 15.93 1.97
N PHE A 392 -3.05 14.79 1.30
CA PHE A 392 -3.63 13.58 1.89
C PHE A 392 -2.60 12.75 2.68
N HIS A 393 -2.90 12.37 3.93
CA HIS A 393 -1.99 11.60 4.79
C HIS A 393 -2.60 10.25 5.18
N ALA A 394 -1.88 9.15 4.94
CA ALA A 394 -2.32 7.83 5.38
C ALA A 394 -1.19 6.85 5.68
N SER A 395 -1.46 5.92 6.61
CA SER A 395 -0.68 4.70 6.80
C SER A 395 -1.33 3.56 6.04
N VAL A 396 -0.60 2.95 5.11
CA VAL A 396 -1.09 1.90 4.22
C VAL A 396 -0.39 0.58 4.55
N ALA A 397 -1.18 -0.42 4.94
CA ALA A 397 -0.75 -1.78 5.22
C ALA A 397 -1.25 -2.76 4.15
N GLY A 398 -0.57 -3.90 3.99
CA GLY A 398 -0.93 -4.92 3.01
C GLY A 398 -0.74 -4.53 1.54
N PHE A 399 -0.13 -3.37 1.25
CA PHE A 399 0.14 -2.91 -0.12
C PHE A 399 1.19 -3.82 -0.78
N GLY A 400 0.71 -4.80 -1.54
CA GLY A 400 1.51 -5.73 -2.32
C GLY A 400 1.35 -5.54 -3.83
N ILE A 401 2.15 -6.28 -4.61
CA ILE A 401 2.10 -6.27 -6.08
C ILE A 401 0.70 -6.59 -6.60
N GLY A 402 0.28 -5.84 -7.61
CA GLY A 402 -1.05 -5.89 -8.22
C GLY A 402 -2.09 -4.99 -7.55
N ASN A 403 -1.82 -4.46 -6.35
CA ASN A 403 -2.61 -3.36 -5.80
C ASN A 403 -2.16 -2.02 -6.40
N THR A 404 -3.08 -1.06 -6.45
CA THR A 404 -2.80 0.29 -6.94
C THR A 404 -3.36 1.35 -6.02
N ILE A 405 -2.66 2.48 -5.94
CA ILE A 405 -3.17 3.74 -5.38
C ILE A 405 -3.26 4.71 -6.55
N ASP A 406 -4.44 5.23 -6.82
CA ASP A 406 -4.71 6.14 -7.93
C ASP A 406 -4.99 7.54 -7.37
N LEU A 407 -4.14 8.51 -7.72
CA LEU A 407 -4.30 9.91 -7.39
C LEU A 407 -4.96 10.60 -8.58
N MET A 408 -6.29 10.58 -8.59
CA MET A 408 -7.10 11.04 -9.71
C MET A 408 -6.95 12.55 -9.87
N ASN A 409 -6.75 12.99 -11.12
CA ASN A 409 -6.53 14.39 -11.51
C ASN A 409 -5.28 15.05 -10.89
N GLU A 410 -4.42 14.29 -10.21
CA GLU A 410 -3.19 14.77 -9.61
C GLU A 410 -1.98 14.26 -10.40
N SER A 411 -1.31 15.17 -11.10
CA SER A 411 -0.09 14.85 -11.84
C SER A 411 1.13 15.01 -10.94
N ILE A 412 1.77 13.90 -10.55
CA ILE A 412 2.96 13.91 -9.70
C ILE A 412 4.22 14.13 -10.54
N GLY A 413 5.04 15.13 -10.16
CA GLY A 413 6.31 15.42 -10.82
C GLY A 413 7.50 14.80 -10.13
N PHE A 414 7.39 14.58 -8.83
CA PHE A 414 8.46 14.10 -7.98
C PHE A 414 7.90 13.48 -6.70
N GLY A 415 8.51 12.40 -6.22
CA GLY A 415 8.17 11.78 -4.94
C GLY A 415 9.44 11.44 -4.16
N MET A 416 9.44 11.67 -2.85
CA MET A 416 10.52 11.29 -1.94
C MET A 416 10.06 10.12 -1.10
N LEU A 417 10.82 9.02 -1.08
CA LEU A 417 10.55 7.88 -0.19
C LEU A 417 11.57 7.88 0.94
N ASN A 418 11.08 8.12 2.16
CA ASN A 418 11.92 8.09 3.35
C ASN A 418 12.19 6.65 3.81
N ALA A 419 13.28 6.45 4.55
CA ALA A 419 13.71 5.14 5.07
C ALA A 419 12.67 4.44 5.97
N ASN A 420 11.73 5.20 6.54
CA ASN A 420 10.62 4.66 7.34
C ASN A 420 9.41 4.19 6.50
N GLY A 421 9.53 4.20 5.16
CA GLY A 421 8.46 3.84 4.24
C GLY A 421 7.46 4.97 3.96
N THR A 422 7.70 6.18 4.47
CA THR A 422 6.87 7.36 4.19
C THR A 422 7.25 7.99 2.86
N MET A 423 6.31 8.02 1.93
CA MET A 423 6.43 8.63 0.62
C MET A 423 5.74 9.99 0.60
N SER A 424 6.49 11.06 0.32
CA SER A 424 5.97 12.41 0.10
C SER A 424 5.88 12.69 -1.40
N LEU A 425 4.69 13.02 -1.90
CA LEU A 425 4.41 13.19 -3.32
C LEU A 425 4.14 14.64 -3.65
N TYR A 426 4.83 15.16 -4.66
CA TYR A 426 4.76 16.57 -5.07
C TYR A 426 4.20 16.71 -6.48
N GLY A 427 3.30 17.68 -6.64
CA GLY A 427 2.63 17.95 -7.91
C GLY A 427 3.59 18.43 -9.00
N SER A 428 3.11 18.39 -10.25
CA SER A 428 3.78 18.87 -11.45
C SER A 428 2.93 19.94 -12.17
N GLY A 429 3.52 20.59 -13.19
CA GLY A 429 2.81 21.58 -14.00
C GLY A 429 2.30 22.76 -13.18
N ALA A 430 0.98 22.94 -13.12
CA ALA A 430 0.35 24.01 -12.35
C ALA A 430 0.47 23.85 -10.83
N GLN A 431 0.72 22.62 -10.35
CA GLN A 431 0.91 22.27 -8.93
C GLN A 431 2.38 21.97 -8.58
N ALA A 432 3.34 22.43 -9.41
CA ALA A 432 4.76 22.14 -9.23
C ALA A 432 5.27 22.51 -7.82
N GLY A 433 5.74 21.50 -7.09
CA GLY A 433 6.28 21.65 -5.73
C GLY A 433 5.24 21.73 -4.61
N ALA A 434 3.94 21.66 -4.92
CA ALA A 434 2.91 21.51 -3.90
C ALA A 434 2.90 20.07 -3.37
N LEU A 435 2.79 19.90 -2.04
CA LEU A 435 2.61 18.59 -1.42
C LEU A 435 1.20 18.08 -1.73
N VAL A 436 1.11 16.93 -2.40
CA VAL A 436 -0.15 16.31 -2.83
C VAL A 436 -0.59 15.24 -1.84
N ALA A 437 0.34 14.37 -1.42
CA ALA A 437 0.06 13.31 -0.46
C ALA A 437 1.31 12.82 0.28
N VAL A 438 1.10 12.29 1.48
CA VAL A 438 2.09 11.61 2.33
C VAL A 438 1.56 10.21 2.67
N LEU A 439 2.20 9.18 2.11
CA LEU A 439 1.77 7.78 2.24
C LEU A 439 2.83 6.97 2.98
N THR A 440 2.52 6.47 4.18
CA THR A 440 3.42 5.58 4.93
C THR A 440 3.10 4.13 4.63
N LEU A 441 3.95 3.47 3.84
CA LEU A 441 3.80 2.07 3.43
C LEU A 441 4.41 1.15 4.50
N ALA A 442 3.62 0.75 5.49
CA ALA A 442 4.07 0.13 6.74
C ALA A 442 4.70 -1.27 6.61
N GLU A 443 4.64 -1.88 5.42
CA GLU A 443 5.06 -3.27 5.18
C GLU A 443 5.85 -3.45 3.87
N LEU A 444 6.51 -2.39 3.40
CA LEU A 444 7.33 -2.47 2.19
C LEU A 444 8.45 -3.51 2.37
N ARG A 445 8.56 -4.45 1.44
CA ARG A 445 9.57 -5.52 1.47
C ARG A 445 10.77 -5.13 0.61
N SER A 446 11.96 -5.54 1.05
CA SER A 446 13.18 -5.45 0.22
C SER A 446 12.97 -6.23 -1.08
N GLY A 447 13.32 -5.60 -2.21
CA GLY A 447 13.21 -6.20 -3.55
C GLY A 447 11.97 -5.79 -4.37
N HIS A 448 10.99 -5.07 -3.80
CA HIS A 448 9.90 -4.48 -4.57
C HIS A 448 10.24 -3.03 -4.96
N PHE A 449 9.94 -2.65 -6.20
CA PHE A 449 10.06 -1.29 -6.71
C PHE A 449 8.71 -0.56 -6.63
N VAL A 450 8.70 0.67 -6.11
CA VAL A 450 7.52 1.55 -6.23
C VAL A 450 7.51 2.12 -7.64
N THR A 451 6.37 1.98 -8.32
CA THR A 451 6.17 2.53 -9.67
C THR A 451 5.18 3.68 -9.60
N ALA A 452 5.47 4.79 -10.28
CA ALA A 452 4.51 5.87 -10.52
C ALA A 452 4.39 6.11 -12.02
N GLY A 453 3.16 6.24 -12.52
CA GLY A 453 2.90 6.46 -13.94
C GLY A 453 1.58 7.18 -14.16
N SER A 454 1.35 7.67 -15.38
CA SER A 454 0.04 8.20 -15.74
C SER A 454 -1.01 7.10 -15.68
N ASP A 455 -2.16 7.43 -15.10
CA ASP A 455 -3.37 6.60 -15.07
C ASP A 455 -4.12 6.57 -16.43
N GLY A 456 -3.71 7.39 -17.41
CA GLY A 456 -4.39 7.59 -18.69
C GLY A 456 -5.65 8.47 -18.62
N HIS A 457 -5.99 9.00 -17.45
CA HIS A 457 -7.20 9.79 -17.16
C HIS A 457 -6.88 11.17 -16.58
N GLY A 458 -5.60 11.52 -16.41
CA GLY A 458 -5.14 12.85 -15.99
C GLY A 458 -4.53 12.89 -14.58
N GLY A 459 -4.46 11.75 -13.92
CA GLY A 459 -3.84 11.54 -12.61
C GLY A 459 -2.60 10.64 -12.65
N THR A 460 -2.19 10.21 -11.45
CA THR A 460 -1.01 9.37 -11.24
C THR A 460 -1.37 8.09 -10.52
N GLN A 461 -1.06 6.96 -11.15
CA GLN A 461 -1.18 5.65 -10.55
C GLN A 461 0.14 5.21 -9.91
N ILE A 462 0.05 4.71 -8.68
CA ILE A 462 1.15 4.19 -7.88
C ILE A 462 0.96 2.67 -7.70
N GLY A 463 2.03 1.91 -7.90
CA GLY A 463 2.03 0.45 -7.79
C GLY A 463 3.33 -0.10 -7.21
N LEU A 464 3.41 -1.42 -7.11
CA LEU A 464 4.63 -2.15 -6.80
C LEU A 464 4.96 -3.14 -7.92
N SER A 465 6.26 -3.34 -8.16
CA SER A 465 6.77 -4.31 -9.14
C SER A 465 7.92 -5.14 -8.56
N ASP A 466 7.96 -6.44 -8.87
CA ASP A 466 9.10 -7.35 -8.61
C ASP A 466 10.14 -7.30 -9.75
N SER A 467 9.71 -6.89 -10.94
CA SER A 467 10.59 -6.66 -12.08
C SER A 467 10.96 -5.19 -12.14
N ASP A 468 12.23 -4.91 -12.31
CA ASP A 468 12.71 -3.59 -12.69
C ASP A 468 11.93 -3.11 -13.94
N PRO A 469 11.14 -2.01 -13.84
CA PRO A 469 10.29 -1.55 -14.92
C PRO A 469 11.06 -0.86 -16.06
N GLY A 470 12.37 -0.65 -15.94
CA GLY A 470 13.19 0.03 -16.97
C GLY A 470 12.79 1.49 -17.19
N LEU A 471 12.22 2.13 -16.17
CA LEU A 471 11.77 3.53 -16.16
C LEU A 471 12.48 4.27 -15.04
N ALA A 472 12.98 5.48 -15.33
CA ALA A 472 13.91 6.27 -14.52
C ALA A 472 13.83 6.05 -12.99
N HIS A 473 14.90 5.49 -12.40
CA HIS A 473 14.95 5.14 -10.98
C HIS A 473 15.48 6.33 -10.17
N LEU A 474 14.78 6.72 -9.10
CA LEU A 474 15.31 7.67 -8.12
C LEU A 474 16.05 6.89 -7.01
N VAL A 475 17.35 7.15 -6.84
CA VAL A 475 18.19 6.64 -5.74
C VAL A 475 18.44 7.80 -4.78
N GLN A 476 18.02 7.68 -3.52
CA GLN A 476 18.18 8.74 -2.51
C GLN A 476 19.12 8.30 -1.37
N GLY A 477 20.06 9.16 -0.97
CA GLY A 477 20.91 8.99 0.23
C GLY A 477 20.20 9.46 1.50
N GLY A 478 19.75 10.72 1.49
CA GLY A 478 19.00 11.32 2.59
C GLY A 478 19.84 12.34 3.34
N ALA A 479 20.10 12.10 4.63
CA ALA A 479 20.94 12.97 5.44
C ALA A 479 22.01 12.15 6.14
N GLY A 480 23.24 12.64 6.14
CA GLY A 480 24.44 11.90 6.54
C GLY A 480 25.36 11.67 5.34
N ASP A 481 26.50 11.03 5.59
CA ASP A 481 27.44 10.69 4.53
C ASP A 481 27.05 9.32 3.96
N ASP A 482 26.45 9.30 2.77
CA ASP A 482 25.88 8.09 2.19
C ASP A 482 26.79 7.42 1.16
N ARG A 483 26.71 6.08 1.09
CA ARG A 483 27.34 5.27 0.03
C ARG A 483 26.26 4.66 -0.85
N LEU A 484 26.15 5.17 -2.07
CA LEU A 484 25.14 4.83 -3.05
C LEU A 484 25.70 3.85 -4.09
N THR A 485 24.87 2.94 -4.60
CA THR A 485 25.22 2.00 -5.66
C THR A 485 24.07 1.88 -6.66
N LEU A 486 24.37 1.55 -7.92
CA LEU A 486 23.36 1.35 -8.96
C LEU A 486 23.21 -0.15 -9.26
N GLY A 487 21.96 -0.65 -9.29
CA GLY A 487 21.64 -2.05 -9.64
C GLY A 487 21.60 -2.36 -11.14
N GLY A 488 21.94 -1.37 -11.97
CA GLY A 488 21.84 -1.25 -13.43
C GLY A 488 21.84 0.24 -13.80
N TYR A 489 22.20 0.65 -15.03
CA TYR A 489 22.53 2.07 -15.34
C TYR A 489 21.50 2.78 -16.26
N ALA A 490 20.35 2.18 -16.56
CA ALA A 490 19.31 2.76 -17.42
C ALA A 490 18.58 3.95 -16.73
N LEU A 491 19.03 5.19 -17.03
CA LEU A 491 18.39 6.48 -16.69
C LEU A 491 18.03 6.67 -15.21
N ASN A 492 19.00 6.48 -14.32
CA ASN A 492 18.85 6.75 -12.89
C ASN A 492 18.94 8.26 -12.57
N HIS A 493 18.07 8.77 -11.73
CA HIS A 493 18.28 10.01 -10.98
C HIS A 493 18.85 9.64 -9.61
N VAL A 494 19.99 10.21 -9.23
CA VAL A 494 20.61 10.03 -7.92
C VAL A 494 20.55 11.36 -7.18
N ASP A 495 20.14 11.31 -5.93
CA ASP A 495 20.03 12.45 -5.03
C ASP A 495 20.72 12.06 -3.72
N GLY A 496 21.94 12.54 -3.47
CA GLY A 496 22.67 12.21 -2.23
C GLY A 496 22.01 12.85 -1.01
N GLY A 497 21.61 14.11 -1.15
CA GLY A 497 20.91 14.85 -0.11
C GLY A 497 21.89 15.68 0.71
N ALA A 498 21.84 15.56 2.04
CA ALA A 498 22.65 16.39 2.93
C ALA A 498 23.77 15.60 3.59
N GLY A 499 25.01 15.86 3.21
CA GLY A 499 26.18 15.24 3.82
C GLY A 499 27.30 15.15 2.80
N HIS A 500 28.23 14.21 2.98
CA HIS A 500 29.20 13.85 1.96
C HIS A 500 28.79 12.52 1.30
N ASP A 501 28.20 12.62 0.12
CA ASP A 501 27.57 11.50 -0.56
C ASP A 501 28.44 10.95 -1.69
N ARG A 502 28.57 9.61 -1.71
CA ARG A 502 29.42 8.88 -2.64
C ARG A 502 28.64 7.89 -3.47
N LEU A 503 28.67 8.03 -4.79
CA LEU A 503 28.18 7.04 -5.74
C LEU A 503 29.28 6.07 -6.16
N ASP A 504 29.12 4.77 -5.88
CA ASP A 504 30.05 3.72 -6.29
C ASP A 504 29.54 2.96 -7.52
N LEU A 505 30.34 2.95 -8.58
CA LEU A 505 30.01 2.33 -9.87
C LEU A 505 30.52 0.90 -10.01
N GLY A 506 31.26 0.37 -9.02
CA GLY A 506 31.80 -0.99 -9.01
C GLY A 506 32.78 -1.22 -10.17
N ALA A 507 32.55 -2.29 -10.94
CA ALA A 507 33.41 -2.73 -12.05
C ALA A 507 33.29 -1.85 -13.32
N ILE A 508 33.25 -0.53 -13.17
CA ILE A 508 33.33 0.46 -14.25
C ILE A 508 34.54 1.36 -14.01
N GLY A 509 35.39 1.49 -15.01
CA GLY A 509 36.46 2.48 -15.01
C GLY A 509 36.05 3.82 -15.60
N LEU A 510 36.81 4.87 -15.28
CA LEU A 510 36.55 6.21 -15.81
C LEU A 510 36.77 6.26 -17.32
N ARG A 511 37.73 5.52 -17.88
CA ARG A 511 37.98 5.58 -19.33
C ARG A 511 36.81 4.99 -20.11
N GLY A 512 36.19 5.83 -20.95
CA GLY A 512 34.95 5.47 -21.66
C GLY A 512 33.68 5.86 -20.91
N SER A 513 33.85 6.45 -19.72
CA SER A 513 32.82 7.12 -18.93
C SER A 513 33.11 8.63 -18.88
N ASP A 514 32.11 9.43 -18.56
CA ASP A 514 32.28 10.85 -18.27
C ASP A 514 31.29 11.32 -17.20
N VAL A 515 31.69 12.33 -16.42
CA VAL A 515 30.80 13.05 -15.52
C VAL A 515 30.83 14.51 -15.93
N ALA A 516 29.71 15.02 -16.41
CA ALA A 516 29.60 16.37 -16.98
C ALA A 516 28.64 17.23 -16.16
N VAL A 517 29.12 18.38 -15.68
CA VAL A 517 28.30 19.37 -14.99
C VAL A 517 27.36 20.07 -15.96
N GLN A 518 26.09 20.17 -15.60
CA GLN A 518 25.06 20.89 -16.34
C GLN A 518 24.93 22.34 -15.86
N ALA A 519 24.26 23.17 -16.66
CA ALA A 519 24.09 24.60 -16.36
C ALA A 519 23.29 24.89 -15.07
N ASP A 520 22.49 23.93 -14.61
CA ASP A 520 21.69 24.00 -13.39
C ASP A 520 22.41 23.44 -12.15
N GLY A 521 23.67 23.01 -12.29
CA GLY A 521 24.48 22.43 -11.21
C GLY A 521 24.31 20.92 -11.03
N THR A 522 23.42 20.26 -11.79
CA THR A 522 23.34 18.79 -11.78
C THR A 522 24.53 18.15 -12.49
N LEU A 523 24.88 16.92 -12.13
CA LEU A 523 25.91 16.14 -12.82
C LEU A 523 25.23 15.15 -13.77
N LEU A 524 25.78 14.99 -14.96
CA LEU A 524 25.36 13.98 -15.92
C LEU A 524 26.47 12.93 -16.04
N LEU A 525 26.23 11.74 -15.52
CA LEU A 525 27.13 10.60 -15.61
C LEU A 525 26.79 9.80 -16.87
N HIS A 526 27.76 9.58 -17.74
CA HIS A 526 27.70 8.58 -18.81
C HIS A 526 28.66 7.45 -18.45
N ALA A 527 28.14 6.24 -18.28
CA ALA A 527 28.94 5.08 -17.92
C ALA A 527 28.27 3.80 -18.44
N GLY A 528 29.06 2.82 -18.90
CA GLY A 528 28.52 1.53 -19.37
C GLY A 528 27.58 1.60 -20.58
N GLY A 529 27.56 2.74 -21.31
CA GLY A 529 26.62 2.99 -22.41
C GLY A 529 25.27 3.56 -21.98
N GLU A 530 25.12 3.91 -20.71
CA GLU A 530 23.89 4.47 -20.14
C GLU A 530 24.16 5.83 -19.48
N THR A 531 23.10 6.55 -19.09
CA THR A 531 23.19 7.91 -18.53
C THR A 531 22.49 7.97 -17.17
N ALA A 532 23.05 8.69 -16.21
CA ALA A 532 22.43 9.01 -14.93
C ALA A 532 22.54 10.52 -14.63
N VAL A 533 21.54 11.08 -13.94
CA VAL A 533 21.53 12.48 -13.47
C VAL A 533 21.78 12.46 -11.97
N LEU A 534 22.80 13.18 -11.49
CA LEU A 534 23.16 13.24 -10.07
C LEU A 534 22.91 14.65 -9.51
N ARG A 535 22.37 14.70 -8.30
CA ARG A 535 22.17 15.88 -7.47
C ARG A 535 22.76 15.62 -6.11
N ASP A 536 23.39 16.66 -5.54
CA ASP A 536 23.95 16.62 -4.19
C ASP A 536 24.80 15.35 -3.98
N VAL A 537 25.72 15.09 -4.92
CA VAL A 537 26.69 13.98 -4.87
C VAL A 537 28.09 14.58 -4.89
N GLU A 538 28.83 14.38 -3.81
CA GLU A 538 30.17 14.90 -3.58
C GLU A 538 31.27 14.05 -4.23
N GLU A 539 31.01 12.75 -4.45
CA GLU A 539 32.01 11.84 -5.02
C GLU A 539 31.39 10.76 -5.92
N VAL A 540 32.02 10.50 -7.07
CA VAL A 540 31.72 9.32 -7.91
C VAL A 540 32.95 8.40 -7.96
N ARG A 541 32.83 7.18 -7.42
CA ARG A 541 33.89 6.16 -7.40
C ARG A 541 33.79 5.23 -8.60
N PHE A 542 34.93 5.06 -9.27
CA PHE A 542 35.19 4.13 -10.35
C PHE A 542 36.16 3.03 -9.88
N ALA A 543 36.33 1.98 -10.69
CA ALA A 543 37.30 0.90 -10.44
C ALA A 543 38.77 1.37 -10.47
N ASP A 544 39.05 2.55 -11.02
CA ASP A 544 40.39 3.10 -11.25
C ASP A 544 40.65 4.46 -10.58
N GLY A 545 39.72 4.91 -9.73
CA GLY A 545 39.83 6.18 -9.00
C GLY A 545 38.49 6.77 -8.63
N ARG A 546 38.50 8.04 -8.21
CA ARG A 546 37.29 8.79 -7.85
C ARG A 546 37.28 10.18 -8.49
N MET A 547 36.08 10.63 -8.83
CA MET A 547 35.80 12.00 -9.25
C MET A 547 35.22 12.76 -8.06
N VAL A 548 35.87 13.85 -7.66
CA VAL A 548 35.56 14.61 -6.45
C VAL A 548 34.94 15.96 -6.80
N PHE A 549 33.83 16.30 -6.14
CA PHE A 549 33.07 17.54 -6.29
C PHE A 549 32.96 18.38 -5.00
N ASP A 550 33.29 17.81 -3.83
CA ASP A 550 33.32 18.55 -2.56
C ASP A 550 34.49 19.54 -2.50
N LEU A 551 34.17 20.77 -2.10
CA LEU A 551 35.13 21.83 -1.84
C LEU A 551 36.04 21.53 -0.64
N HIS A 552 35.64 20.65 0.28
CA HIS A 552 36.37 20.34 1.49
C HIS A 552 37.06 18.96 1.47
N ASP A 553 36.96 18.22 0.36
CA ASP A 553 37.70 16.97 0.20
C ASP A 553 39.22 17.24 0.18
N PRO A 554 40.05 16.34 0.74
CA PRO A 554 41.51 16.43 0.68
C PRO A 554 42.08 16.75 -0.71
N ALA A 555 41.49 16.24 -1.79
CA ALA A 555 41.92 16.53 -3.15
C ALA A 555 41.76 18.02 -3.50
N ALA A 556 40.66 18.65 -3.06
CA ALA A 556 40.41 20.08 -3.25
C ALA A 556 41.36 20.93 -2.39
N GLU A 557 41.62 20.53 -1.15
CA GLU A 557 42.59 21.20 -0.26
C GLU A 557 44.01 21.15 -0.82
N VAL A 558 44.47 19.98 -1.27
CA VAL A 558 45.80 19.81 -1.89
C VAL A 558 45.92 20.63 -3.16
N MET A 559 44.89 20.61 -4.02
CA MET A 559 44.87 21.42 -5.24
C MET A 559 44.99 22.92 -4.94
N ARG A 560 44.24 23.41 -3.95
CA ARG A 560 44.33 24.81 -3.49
C ARG A 560 45.70 25.13 -2.92
N LEU A 561 46.30 24.22 -2.15
CA LEU A 561 47.62 24.43 -1.55
C LEU A 561 48.72 24.49 -2.61
N TYR A 562 48.68 23.64 -3.65
CA TYR A 562 49.54 23.73 -4.82
C TYR A 562 49.40 25.08 -5.53
N GLY A 563 48.16 25.52 -5.75
CA GLY A 563 47.86 26.81 -6.34
C GLY A 563 48.43 27.97 -5.51
N ALA A 564 48.23 27.95 -4.19
CA ALA A 564 48.70 28.98 -3.29
C ALA A 564 50.24 29.01 -3.17
N ALA A 565 50.87 27.86 -2.99
CA ALA A 565 52.31 27.74 -2.77
C ALA A 565 53.09 27.91 -4.08
N LEU A 566 52.70 27.21 -5.15
CA LEU A 566 53.47 27.09 -6.39
C LEU A 566 52.83 27.77 -7.58
N GLY A 567 51.58 28.21 -7.52
CA GLY A 567 50.92 28.89 -8.65
C GLY A 567 50.74 27.98 -9.87
N ARG A 568 50.54 26.68 -9.65
CA ARG A 568 50.21 25.69 -10.69
C ARG A 568 49.29 24.62 -10.09
N SER A 569 48.57 23.89 -10.94
CA SER A 569 47.86 22.67 -10.54
C SER A 569 48.84 21.54 -10.19
N PRO A 570 48.44 20.61 -9.31
CA PRO A 570 49.19 19.38 -9.08
C PRO A 570 49.21 18.50 -10.34
N ASP A 571 50.29 17.75 -10.49
CA ASP A 571 50.29 16.52 -11.31
C ASP A 571 49.67 15.36 -10.50
N GLN A 572 49.24 14.28 -11.16
CA GLN A 572 48.49 13.21 -10.50
C GLN A 572 49.29 12.57 -9.36
N THR A 573 50.56 12.21 -9.60
CA THR A 573 51.42 11.61 -8.57
C THR A 573 51.58 12.55 -7.37
N GLY A 574 51.79 13.84 -7.62
CA GLY A 574 51.88 14.85 -6.58
C GLY A 574 50.57 15.07 -5.83
N LEU A 575 49.41 14.95 -6.48
CA LEU A 575 48.09 15.05 -5.87
C LEU A 575 47.87 13.89 -4.89
N ASN A 576 47.94 12.67 -5.40
CA ASN A 576 47.78 11.43 -4.65
C ASN A 576 48.69 11.35 -3.42
N HIS A 577 49.99 11.66 -3.59
CA HIS A 577 50.95 11.62 -2.50
C HIS A 577 50.54 12.48 -1.30
N PHE A 578 50.00 13.68 -1.55
CA PHE A 578 49.60 14.58 -0.48
C PHE A 578 48.19 14.28 0.05
N ILE A 579 47.29 13.72 -0.77
CA ILE A 579 46.02 13.16 -0.28
C ILE A 579 46.31 12.02 0.72
N ASP A 580 47.15 11.05 0.33
CA ASP A 580 47.56 9.95 1.21
C ASP A 580 48.21 10.45 2.51
N ALA A 581 48.97 11.54 2.43
CA ALA A 581 49.57 12.16 3.61
C ALA A 581 48.52 12.77 4.54
N LEU A 582 47.52 13.46 4.00
CA LEU A 582 46.39 14.01 4.76
C LEU A 582 45.57 12.89 5.41
N ASP A 583 45.22 11.85 4.65
CA ASP A 583 44.48 10.68 5.13
C ASP A 583 45.27 9.90 6.19
N GLY A 584 46.60 9.86 6.05
CA GLY A 584 47.54 9.34 7.05
C GLY A 584 47.69 10.21 8.31
N GLY A 585 47.00 11.35 8.39
CA GLY A 585 46.96 12.25 9.55
C GLY A 585 48.01 13.35 9.57
N GLN A 586 48.76 13.55 8.47
CA GLN A 586 49.61 14.74 8.33
C GLN A 586 48.73 15.99 8.22
N SER A 587 49.09 17.07 8.91
CA SER A 587 48.31 18.32 8.80
C SER A 587 48.63 19.07 7.51
N LEU A 588 47.65 19.83 7.01
CA LEU A 588 47.83 20.71 5.86
C LEU A 588 48.99 21.72 6.08
N THR A 589 49.20 22.18 7.31
CA THR A 589 50.36 22.99 7.70
C THR A 589 51.70 22.23 7.59
N GLY A 590 51.72 20.95 7.94
CA GLY A 590 52.88 20.08 7.75
C GLY A 590 53.23 19.91 6.27
N ILE A 591 52.22 19.71 5.43
CA ILE A 591 52.38 19.66 3.97
C ILE A 591 52.89 21.02 3.46
N ALA A 592 52.27 22.14 3.86
CA ALA A 592 52.71 23.49 3.50
C ALA A 592 54.18 23.76 3.85
N THR A 593 54.67 23.24 4.97
CA THR A 593 56.09 23.29 5.35
C THR A 593 56.98 22.59 4.32
N GLY A 594 56.55 21.42 3.82
CA GLY A 594 57.24 20.70 2.75
C GLY A 594 57.32 21.50 1.45
N PHE A 595 56.22 22.14 1.05
CA PHE A 595 56.18 23.01 -0.12
C PHE A 595 57.15 24.19 -0.02
N LEU A 596 57.13 24.92 1.10
CA LEU A 596 58.00 26.09 1.30
C LEU A 596 59.50 25.73 1.33
N ASN A 597 59.83 24.52 1.77
CA ASN A 597 61.21 24.01 1.82
C ASN A 597 61.60 23.22 0.55
N SER A 598 60.69 23.09 -0.42
CA SER A 598 60.93 22.30 -1.61
C SER A 598 61.96 22.98 -2.53
N PRO A 599 62.78 22.18 -3.26
CA PRO A 599 63.62 22.71 -4.33
C PRO A 599 62.82 23.48 -5.40
N GLU A 600 61.56 23.08 -5.66
CA GLU A 600 60.70 23.75 -6.63
C GLU A 600 60.34 25.17 -6.18
N PHE A 601 59.90 25.35 -4.93
CA PHE A 601 59.56 26.68 -4.41
C PHE A 601 60.78 27.61 -4.43
N ALA A 602 61.94 27.10 -4.00
CA ALA A 602 63.19 27.84 -4.05
C ALA A 602 63.62 28.19 -5.48
N ALA A 603 63.47 27.27 -6.44
CA ALA A 603 63.78 27.53 -7.85
C ALA A 603 62.82 28.55 -8.48
N ARG A 604 61.55 28.53 -8.09
CA ARG A 604 60.52 29.40 -8.67
C ARG A 604 60.53 30.82 -8.13
N TYR A 605 60.86 30.99 -6.84
CA TYR A 605 60.74 32.29 -6.17
C TYR A 605 62.02 32.79 -5.50
N GLY A 606 63.04 31.95 -5.35
CA GLY A 606 64.25 32.28 -4.62
C GLY A 606 63.98 32.54 -3.13
N SER A 607 64.84 33.34 -2.51
CA SER A 607 64.68 33.76 -1.11
C SER A 607 63.78 34.99 -1.03
N LEU A 608 62.56 34.81 -0.55
CA LEU A 608 61.61 35.91 -0.31
C LEU A 608 61.71 36.43 1.13
N ASP A 609 61.71 37.75 1.29
CA ASP A 609 61.40 38.38 2.57
C ASP A 609 59.88 38.32 2.86
N ASP A 610 59.42 38.75 4.03
CA ASP A 610 58.01 38.60 4.42
C ASP A 610 57.07 39.40 3.51
N SER A 611 57.49 40.58 3.08
CA SER A 611 56.73 41.41 2.14
C SER A 611 56.60 40.72 0.77
N GLY A 612 57.70 40.20 0.23
CA GLY A 612 57.72 39.44 -1.01
C GLY A 612 56.93 38.14 -0.93
N PHE A 613 56.96 37.46 0.21
CA PHE A 613 56.16 36.26 0.47
C PHE A 613 54.66 36.56 0.46
N VAL A 614 54.21 37.58 1.21
CA VAL A 614 52.80 38.03 1.20
C VAL A 614 52.37 38.43 -0.21
N ALA A 615 53.18 39.22 -0.91
CA ALA A 615 52.88 39.64 -2.28
C ALA A 615 52.73 38.43 -3.23
N ARG A 616 53.51 37.36 -3.02
CA ARG A 616 53.38 36.13 -3.80
C ARG A 616 52.09 35.38 -3.52
N LEU A 617 51.68 35.26 -2.26
CA LEU A 617 50.41 34.62 -1.90
C LEU A 617 49.22 35.37 -2.51
N TYR A 618 49.21 36.70 -2.44
CA TYR A 618 48.19 37.53 -3.13
C TYR A 618 48.15 37.28 -4.64
N ALA A 619 49.31 37.20 -5.29
CA ALA A 619 49.38 36.94 -6.72
C ALA A 619 48.85 35.54 -7.09
N ASN A 620 49.24 34.52 -6.34
CA ASN A 620 48.87 33.12 -6.62
C ASN A 620 47.39 32.82 -6.29
N VAL A 621 46.90 33.36 -5.18
CA VAL A 621 45.58 33.05 -4.60
C VAL A 621 44.51 34.03 -5.07
N LEU A 622 44.84 35.30 -5.21
CA LEU A 622 43.86 36.36 -5.53
C LEU A 622 44.06 36.96 -6.92
N GLY A 623 45.14 36.60 -7.63
CA GLY A 623 45.44 37.14 -8.97
C GLY A 623 45.74 38.63 -8.99
N ARG A 624 46.03 39.25 -7.83
CA ARG A 624 46.27 40.69 -7.68
C ARG A 624 47.44 40.98 -6.74
N ALA A 625 47.94 42.22 -6.77
CA ALA A 625 48.87 42.69 -5.75
C ALA A 625 48.12 43.01 -4.43
N PRO A 626 48.77 42.89 -3.27
CA PRO A 626 48.19 43.36 -2.02
C PRO A 626 48.05 44.88 -2.03
N ASP A 627 46.96 45.39 -1.47
CA ASP A 627 46.89 46.81 -1.10
C ASP A 627 47.76 47.09 0.13
N ALA A 628 47.98 48.37 0.43
CA ALA A 628 48.87 48.78 1.52
C ALA A 628 48.39 48.29 2.90
N GLY A 629 47.07 48.20 3.11
CA GLY A 629 46.49 47.72 4.38
C GLY A 629 46.64 46.21 4.52
N GLY A 630 46.30 45.45 3.48
CA GLY A 630 46.46 44.00 3.43
C GLY A 630 47.92 43.57 3.62
N LEU A 631 48.85 44.22 2.90
CA LEU A 631 50.28 43.93 3.06
C LEU A 631 50.75 44.18 4.51
N ALA A 632 50.36 45.32 5.09
CA ALA A 632 50.73 45.66 6.47
C ALA A 632 50.13 44.69 7.49
N PHE A 633 48.89 44.23 7.28
CA PHE A 633 48.23 43.29 8.17
C PHE A 633 48.96 41.93 8.21
N HIS A 634 49.22 41.31 7.05
CA HIS A 634 49.84 40.00 7.01
C HIS A 634 51.32 40.04 7.40
N THR A 635 52.08 41.05 6.98
CA THR A 635 53.48 41.21 7.43
C THR A 635 53.54 41.50 8.93
N GLY A 636 52.55 42.22 9.48
CA GLY A 636 52.35 42.38 10.91
C GLY A 636 52.12 41.05 11.62
N ASN A 637 51.25 40.17 11.10
CA ASN A 637 51.01 38.86 11.72
C ASN A 637 52.27 37.98 11.74
N LEU A 638 53.06 38.00 10.66
CA LEU A 638 54.36 37.31 10.62
C LEU A 638 55.32 37.86 11.68
N ALA A 639 55.40 39.20 11.81
CA ALA A 639 56.23 39.83 12.83
C ALA A 639 55.80 39.53 14.27
N HIS A 640 54.52 39.20 14.49
CA HIS A 640 53.96 38.80 15.80
C HIS A 640 53.96 37.28 16.03
N GLY A 641 54.67 36.51 15.19
CA GLY A 641 54.93 35.09 15.43
C GLY A 641 54.04 34.10 14.69
N MET A 642 53.16 34.56 13.79
CA MET A 642 52.55 33.65 12.81
C MET A 642 53.64 33.12 11.88
N SER A 643 53.66 31.82 11.64
CA SER A 643 54.62 31.22 10.72
C SER A 643 54.16 31.31 9.26
N ARG A 644 55.11 31.19 8.32
CA ARG A 644 54.82 31.34 6.88
C ARG A 644 53.94 30.22 6.35
N GLU A 645 54.11 29.01 6.85
CA GLU A 645 53.27 27.85 6.53
C GLU A 645 51.83 28.03 7.01
N ASN A 646 51.62 28.58 8.21
CA ASN A 646 50.27 28.90 8.69
C ASN A 646 49.63 30.02 7.87
N LEU A 647 50.41 31.02 7.46
CA LEU A 647 49.92 32.06 6.56
C LEU A 647 49.56 31.49 5.18
N LEU A 648 50.39 30.60 4.62
CA LEU A 648 50.10 29.92 3.35
C LEU A 648 48.79 29.13 3.43
N VAL A 649 48.59 28.32 4.47
CA VAL A 649 47.33 27.59 4.69
C VAL A 649 46.15 28.56 4.84
N ALA A 650 46.31 29.65 5.60
CA ALA A 650 45.25 30.65 5.76
C ALA A 650 44.86 31.34 4.45
N PHE A 651 45.80 31.50 3.50
CA PHE A 651 45.50 31.96 2.15
C PHE A 651 44.85 30.87 1.29
N SER A 652 45.38 29.65 1.34
CA SER A 652 44.88 28.48 0.61
C SER A 652 43.41 28.20 0.93
N GLU A 653 43.08 28.14 2.21
CA GLU A 653 41.74 27.81 2.71
C GLU A 653 40.92 29.06 3.08
N SER A 654 41.31 30.22 2.55
CA SER A 654 40.51 31.43 2.71
C SER A 654 39.16 31.28 1.99
N PRO A 655 38.07 31.85 2.53
CA PRO A 655 36.77 31.85 1.84
C PRO A 655 36.85 32.43 0.41
N GLU A 656 37.74 33.40 0.17
CA GLU A 656 37.96 33.99 -1.15
C GLU A 656 38.60 32.97 -2.12
N ASN A 657 39.58 32.17 -1.68
CA ASN A 657 40.21 31.17 -2.55
C ASN A 657 39.31 29.93 -2.77
N ILE A 658 38.58 29.49 -1.74
CA ILE A 658 37.59 28.42 -1.87
C ILE A 658 36.54 28.83 -2.91
N ALA A 659 35.97 30.04 -2.79
CA ALA A 659 35.02 30.55 -3.78
C ALA A 659 35.62 30.69 -5.20
N ARG A 660 36.89 31.10 -5.31
CA ARG A 660 37.57 31.24 -6.61
C ARG A 660 37.85 29.90 -7.28
N THR A 661 38.12 28.86 -6.50
CA THR A 661 38.45 27.52 -7.00
C THR A 661 37.23 26.61 -7.11
N ALA A 662 36.08 27.02 -6.56
CA ALA A 662 34.83 26.27 -6.63
C ALA A 662 34.43 25.84 -8.06
N PRO A 663 34.56 26.68 -9.11
CA PRO A 663 34.26 26.23 -10.47
C PRO A 663 35.17 25.09 -10.97
N THR A 664 36.43 25.07 -10.52
CA THR A 664 37.38 24.00 -10.85
C THR A 664 37.01 22.70 -10.14
N VAL A 665 36.61 22.78 -8.87
CA VAL A 665 36.19 21.61 -8.10
C VAL A 665 34.85 21.07 -8.60
N GLN A 666 33.91 21.97 -8.91
CA GLN A 666 32.61 21.61 -9.50
C GLN A 666 32.77 20.87 -10.83
N ALA A 667 33.79 21.21 -11.63
CA ALA A 667 34.10 20.48 -12.85
C ALA A 667 34.60 19.04 -12.63
N GLY A 668 34.85 18.64 -11.38
CA GLY A 668 35.37 17.34 -10.98
C GLY A 668 36.89 17.33 -10.89
N ILE A 669 37.43 16.94 -9.73
CA ILE A 669 38.84 16.60 -9.57
C ILE A 669 38.99 15.09 -9.72
N TRP A 670 39.78 14.66 -10.70
CA TRP A 670 40.16 13.26 -10.84
C TRP A 670 41.27 12.89 -9.87
N ASP A 671 40.95 11.97 -8.96
CA ASP A 671 41.85 11.35 -8.00
C ASP A 671 42.00 9.87 -8.37
N ALA A 672 43.04 9.55 -9.16
CA ALA A 672 43.31 8.20 -9.63
C ALA A 672 43.62 7.27 -8.45
N ASP A 673 43.25 5.99 -8.49
CA ASP A 673 43.67 5.05 -7.46
C ASP A 673 45.10 4.55 -7.74
N GLU A 674 46.08 4.95 -6.92
CA GLU A 674 47.48 4.54 -7.10
C GLU A 674 47.67 3.02 -7.01
N THR A 675 46.87 2.33 -6.18
CA THR A 675 46.90 0.87 -6.10
C THR A 675 46.42 0.26 -7.42
N ALA A 676 45.34 0.80 -7.98
CA ALA A 676 44.87 0.39 -9.30
C ALA A 676 45.92 0.65 -10.39
N LEU A 677 46.61 1.80 -10.34
CA LEU A 677 47.71 2.11 -11.28
C LEU A 677 48.86 1.08 -11.18
N GLN A 678 49.25 0.71 -9.95
CA GLN A 678 50.29 -0.30 -9.70
C GLN A 678 49.89 -1.69 -10.22
N VAL A 679 48.63 -2.09 -10.01
CA VAL A 679 48.12 -3.36 -10.54
C VAL A 679 48.08 -3.32 -12.07
N ALA A 680 47.65 -2.22 -12.68
CA ALA A 680 47.65 -2.08 -14.14
C ALA A 680 49.06 -2.16 -14.73
N ARG A 681 50.06 -1.52 -14.10
CA ARG A 681 51.48 -1.67 -14.48
C ARG A 681 51.97 -3.11 -14.33
N LEU A 682 51.54 -3.84 -13.30
CA LEU A 682 51.87 -5.26 -13.18
C LEU A 682 51.26 -6.08 -14.33
N TYR A 683 50.03 -5.80 -14.75
CA TYR A 683 49.41 -6.46 -15.92
C TYR A 683 50.22 -6.18 -17.19
N ASP A 684 50.60 -4.93 -17.43
CA ASP A 684 51.38 -4.56 -18.60
C ASP A 684 52.77 -5.22 -18.58
N ALA A 685 53.53 -5.08 -17.48
CA ALA A 685 54.85 -5.68 -17.37
C ALA A 685 54.81 -7.22 -17.50
N THR A 686 53.79 -7.86 -16.92
CA THR A 686 53.67 -9.32 -16.93
C THR A 686 53.13 -9.86 -18.24
N PHE A 687 52.07 -9.28 -18.79
CA PHE A 687 51.32 -9.89 -19.89
C PHE A 687 51.39 -9.07 -21.19
N GLY A 688 51.93 -7.85 -21.14
CA GLY A 688 51.97 -6.92 -22.28
C GLY A 688 50.59 -6.47 -22.72
N ARG A 689 49.65 -6.37 -21.77
CA ARG A 689 48.27 -5.96 -22.00
C ARG A 689 47.68 -5.25 -20.78
N HIS A 690 46.63 -4.49 -21.03
CA HIS A 690 45.78 -3.88 -20.01
C HIS A 690 45.02 -4.93 -19.17
N PRO A 691 44.66 -4.60 -17.91
CA PRO A 691 43.73 -5.40 -17.14
C PRO A 691 42.31 -5.34 -17.72
N ASP A 692 41.52 -6.38 -17.47
CA ASP A 692 40.06 -6.25 -17.49
C ASP A 692 39.58 -5.65 -16.17
N VAL A 693 38.39 -5.01 -16.16
CA VAL A 693 37.93 -4.25 -15.00
C VAL A 693 37.72 -5.15 -13.77
N GLY A 694 37.15 -6.34 -13.95
CA GLY A 694 36.93 -7.29 -12.84
C GLY A 694 38.23 -7.82 -12.25
N GLY A 695 39.24 -8.07 -13.09
CA GLY A 695 40.59 -8.41 -12.65
C GLY A 695 41.24 -7.28 -11.85
N LEU A 696 41.15 -6.03 -12.34
CA LEU A 696 41.68 -4.86 -11.64
C LEU A 696 41.03 -4.70 -10.25
N GLU A 697 39.71 -4.73 -10.17
CA GLU A 697 38.94 -4.59 -8.92
C GLU A 697 39.32 -5.70 -7.92
N PHE A 698 39.42 -6.94 -8.39
CA PHE A 698 39.80 -8.07 -7.54
C PHE A 698 41.16 -7.84 -6.86
N TRP A 699 42.20 -7.47 -7.62
CA TRP A 699 43.55 -7.30 -7.05
C TRP A 699 43.65 -6.04 -6.19
N THR A 700 43.06 -4.93 -6.64
CA THR A 700 43.06 -3.65 -5.93
C THR A 700 42.36 -3.79 -4.58
N GLY A 701 41.16 -4.38 -4.55
CA GLY A 701 40.41 -4.61 -3.30
C GLY A 701 41.12 -5.56 -2.32
N ASN A 702 41.90 -6.53 -2.81
CA ASN A 702 42.74 -7.37 -1.93
C ASN A 702 43.92 -6.59 -1.31
N ILE A 703 44.48 -5.61 -2.02
CA ILE A 703 45.54 -4.75 -1.48
C ILE A 703 44.96 -3.72 -0.50
N GLU A 704 43.93 -2.98 -0.90
CA GLU A 704 43.26 -1.98 -0.05
C GLU A 704 42.67 -2.62 1.23
N GLY A 705 42.12 -3.84 1.11
CA GLY A 705 41.64 -4.63 2.23
C GLY A 705 42.75 -5.21 3.13
N GLY A 706 44.02 -4.95 2.83
CA GLY A 706 45.18 -5.42 3.60
C GLY A 706 45.42 -6.93 3.54
N THR A 707 44.74 -7.64 2.62
CA THR A 707 44.87 -9.10 2.47
C THR A 707 46.14 -9.47 1.71
N LEU A 708 46.54 -8.65 0.74
CA LEU A 708 47.76 -8.80 -0.03
C LEU A 708 48.57 -7.49 -0.02
N ALA A 709 49.88 -7.62 -0.23
CA ALA A 709 50.69 -6.50 -0.71
C ALA A 709 50.86 -6.64 -2.23
N LEU A 710 51.33 -5.59 -2.90
CA LEU A 710 51.62 -5.60 -4.33
C LEU A 710 52.55 -6.77 -4.75
N ALA A 711 53.54 -7.10 -3.92
CA ALA A 711 54.40 -8.27 -4.13
C ALA A 711 53.62 -9.61 -4.10
N GLY A 712 52.54 -9.70 -3.32
CA GLY A 712 51.63 -10.84 -3.30
C GLY A 712 50.84 -10.98 -4.59
N VAL A 713 50.44 -9.86 -5.20
CA VAL A 713 49.79 -9.84 -6.53
C VAL A 713 50.75 -10.35 -7.61
N ALA A 714 51.99 -9.85 -7.64
CA ALA A 714 53.02 -10.33 -8.57
C ALA A 714 53.26 -11.85 -8.46
N LYS A 715 53.28 -12.39 -7.23
CA LYS A 715 53.36 -13.83 -6.98
C LYS A 715 52.11 -14.60 -7.43
N GLY A 716 50.93 -14.01 -7.25
CA GLY A 716 49.67 -14.53 -7.76
C GLY A 716 49.68 -14.65 -9.29
N PHE A 717 50.20 -13.64 -9.98
CA PHE A 717 50.37 -13.66 -11.43
C PHE A 717 51.32 -14.77 -11.87
N GLU A 718 52.47 -14.90 -11.21
CA GLU A 718 53.43 -15.99 -11.50
C GLU A 718 52.77 -17.39 -11.37
N GLY A 719 51.89 -17.56 -10.38
CA GLY A 719 51.12 -18.79 -10.17
C GLY A 719 49.94 -19.00 -11.12
N SER A 720 49.59 -18.00 -11.93
CA SER A 720 48.41 -18.05 -12.81
C SER A 720 48.63 -18.95 -14.04
N ALA A 721 47.55 -19.52 -14.56
CA ALA A 721 47.60 -20.31 -15.79
C ALA A 721 48.08 -19.49 -17.00
N GLU A 722 47.75 -18.20 -17.05
CA GLU A 722 48.18 -17.28 -18.12
C GLU A 722 49.69 -17.06 -18.10
N PHE A 723 50.27 -16.82 -16.92
CA PHE A 723 51.72 -16.69 -16.78
C PHE A 723 52.44 -17.99 -17.17
N GLN A 724 51.95 -19.13 -16.70
CA GLN A 724 52.53 -20.42 -17.06
C GLN A 724 52.45 -20.65 -18.58
N ALA A 725 51.36 -20.26 -19.24
CA ALA A 725 51.23 -20.39 -20.69
C ALA A 725 52.19 -19.44 -21.45
N GLY A 726 52.33 -18.19 -21.00
CA GLY A 726 53.15 -17.17 -21.66
C GLY A 726 54.66 -17.29 -21.41
N TYR A 727 55.05 -17.87 -20.28
CA TYR A 727 56.45 -17.94 -19.82
C TYR A 727 57.01 -19.36 -19.72
N ALA A 728 56.22 -20.39 -20.03
CA ALA A 728 56.69 -21.78 -20.02
C ALA A 728 57.94 -21.97 -20.88
N GLY A 729 58.96 -22.60 -20.30
CA GLY A 729 60.19 -22.95 -21.00
C GLY A 729 61.19 -21.81 -21.19
N LEU A 730 60.88 -20.58 -20.75
CA LEU A 730 61.85 -19.48 -20.73
C LEU A 730 62.86 -19.67 -19.59
N ASP A 731 64.14 -19.59 -19.93
CA ASP A 731 65.21 -19.42 -18.95
C ASP A 731 65.19 -17.99 -18.37
N ASN A 732 66.08 -17.70 -17.43
CA ASN A 732 66.08 -16.40 -16.76
C ASN A 732 66.40 -15.24 -17.71
N ALA A 733 67.25 -15.46 -18.72
CA ALA A 733 67.54 -14.46 -19.74
C ALA A 733 66.32 -14.19 -20.65
N GLY A 734 65.60 -15.24 -21.06
CA GLY A 734 64.36 -15.14 -21.82
C GLY A 734 63.24 -14.44 -21.03
N PHE A 735 63.10 -14.77 -19.73
CA PHE A 735 62.16 -14.10 -18.83
C PHE A 735 62.44 -12.59 -18.72
N VAL A 736 63.69 -12.20 -18.44
CA VAL A 736 64.09 -10.78 -18.36
C VAL A 736 63.87 -10.07 -19.69
N THR A 737 64.24 -10.70 -20.80
CA THR A 737 64.03 -10.13 -22.15
C THR A 737 62.55 -9.83 -22.39
N ARG A 738 61.65 -10.73 -21.99
CA ARG A 738 60.21 -10.52 -22.12
C ARG A 738 59.69 -9.35 -21.28
N LEU A 739 60.21 -9.15 -20.07
CA LEU A 739 59.85 -7.99 -19.24
C LEU A 739 60.32 -6.67 -19.85
N TYR A 740 61.51 -6.64 -20.47
CA TYR A 740 61.99 -5.46 -21.22
C TYR A 740 61.08 -5.13 -22.41
N GLU A 741 60.64 -6.15 -23.16
CA GLU A 741 59.74 -5.97 -24.29
C GLU A 741 58.35 -5.49 -23.87
N ASN A 742 57.80 -6.08 -22.81
CA ASN A 742 56.50 -5.70 -22.28
C ASN A 742 56.54 -4.30 -21.64
N ALA A 743 57.26 -4.14 -20.53
CA ALA A 743 57.21 -2.93 -19.70
C ALA A 743 57.98 -1.75 -20.31
N LEU A 744 59.09 -2.00 -21.00
CA LEU A 744 59.98 -0.92 -21.48
C LEU A 744 59.90 -0.72 -22.99
N HIS A 745 59.09 -1.52 -23.68
CA HIS A 745 58.91 -1.49 -25.14
C HIS A 745 60.22 -1.48 -25.94
N ARG A 746 61.27 -2.13 -25.42
CA ARG A 746 62.60 -2.18 -26.04
C ARG A 746 63.33 -3.47 -25.71
N ALA A 747 64.34 -3.80 -26.52
CA ALA A 747 65.26 -4.89 -26.19
C ALA A 747 66.13 -4.52 -24.97
N PRO A 748 66.55 -5.51 -24.14
CA PRO A 748 67.49 -5.27 -23.06
C PRO A 748 68.85 -4.83 -23.58
N ASP A 749 69.51 -3.94 -22.86
CA ASP A 749 70.94 -3.70 -23.06
C ASP A 749 71.77 -4.85 -22.45
N ALA A 750 72.99 -5.04 -22.94
CA ALA A 750 73.84 -6.16 -22.54
C ALA A 750 74.19 -6.16 -21.04
N GLY A 751 74.31 -4.99 -20.42
CA GLY A 751 74.63 -4.86 -18.99
C GLY A 751 73.43 -5.17 -18.11
N GLY A 752 72.26 -4.61 -18.45
CA GLY A 752 71.00 -4.84 -17.78
C GLY A 752 70.60 -6.32 -17.81
N LEU A 753 70.64 -6.95 -18.99
CA LEU A 753 70.32 -8.38 -19.14
C LEU A 753 71.23 -9.26 -18.26
N ALA A 754 72.54 -9.01 -18.31
CA ALA A 754 73.52 -9.78 -17.54
C ALA A 754 73.29 -9.61 -16.03
N ASN A 755 73.00 -8.40 -15.56
CA ASN A 755 72.77 -8.12 -14.14
C ASN A 755 71.52 -8.83 -13.61
N TRP A 756 70.36 -8.66 -14.28
CA TRP A 756 69.12 -9.30 -13.83
C TRP A 756 69.20 -10.83 -13.88
N THR A 757 69.77 -11.38 -14.95
CA THR A 757 69.94 -12.83 -15.11
C THR A 757 70.85 -13.41 -14.03
N ALA A 758 71.97 -12.75 -13.71
CA ALA A 758 72.87 -13.21 -12.65
C ALA A 758 72.21 -13.22 -11.27
N ASN A 759 71.35 -12.25 -10.95
CA ASN A 759 70.61 -12.21 -9.69
C ASN A 759 69.56 -13.32 -9.60
N LEU A 760 68.87 -13.62 -10.71
CA LEU A 760 67.92 -14.73 -10.79
C LEU A 760 68.62 -16.10 -10.69
N ASP A 761 69.73 -16.29 -11.40
CA ASP A 761 70.53 -17.53 -11.38
C ASP A 761 71.15 -17.81 -10.01
N ALA A 762 71.55 -16.74 -9.30
CA ALA A 762 72.07 -16.84 -7.94
C ALA A 762 70.96 -16.93 -6.87
N HIS A 763 69.68 -16.92 -7.26
CA HIS A 763 68.52 -16.88 -6.35
C HIS A 763 68.54 -15.72 -5.35
N LEU A 764 69.19 -14.61 -5.72
CA LEU A 764 69.20 -13.37 -4.92
C LEU A 764 67.90 -12.59 -5.09
N LEU A 765 67.23 -12.78 -6.23
CA LEU A 765 65.89 -12.28 -6.52
C LEU A 765 65.05 -13.42 -7.10
N SER A 766 63.77 -13.41 -6.79
CA SER A 766 62.73 -14.22 -7.43
C SER A 766 62.22 -13.57 -8.72
N ARG A 767 61.54 -14.34 -9.57
CA ARG A 767 60.90 -13.81 -10.79
C ARG A 767 59.83 -12.77 -10.45
N SER A 768 59.04 -12.98 -9.39
CA SER A 768 58.09 -11.98 -8.89
C SER A 768 58.75 -10.68 -8.41
N GLU A 769 59.94 -10.74 -7.78
CA GLU A 769 60.67 -9.53 -7.35
C GLU A 769 61.26 -8.76 -8.54
N VAL A 770 61.78 -9.47 -9.54
CA VAL A 770 62.24 -8.84 -10.78
C VAL A 770 61.06 -8.23 -11.53
N LEU A 771 59.93 -8.93 -11.67
CA LEU A 771 58.71 -8.39 -12.28
C LEU A 771 58.26 -7.09 -11.61
N LEU A 772 58.19 -7.08 -10.27
CA LEU A 772 57.81 -5.89 -9.52
C LEU A 772 58.80 -4.74 -9.76
N ALA A 773 60.09 -5.03 -9.83
CA ALA A 773 61.12 -4.01 -10.10
C ALA A 773 61.01 -3.40 -11.51
N PHE A 774 60.59 -4.19 -12.51
CA PHE A 774 60.29 -3.66 -13.85
C PHE A 774 58.99 -2.84 -13.84
N SER A 775 57.93 -3.38 -13.23
CA SER A 775 56.61 -2.73 -13.11
C SER A 775 56.71 -1.34 -12.50
N GLU A 776 57.45 -1.20 -11.39
CA GLU A 776 57.56 0.07 -10.66
C GLU A 776 58.86 0.82 -10.98
N SER A 777 59.52 0.50 -12.10
CA SER A 777 60.66 1.28 -12.57
C SER A 777 60.20 2.67 -13.01
N ALA A 778 61.03 3.69 -12.76
CA ALA A 778 60.73 5.06 -13.19
C ALA A 778 60.52 5.16 -14.71
N GLU A 779 61.24 4.37 -15.50
CA GLU A 779 61.06 4.30 -16.95
C GLU A 779 59.67 3.75 -17.33
N HIS A 780 59.23 2.67 -16.69
CA HIS A 780 57.91 2.10 -16.95
C HIS A 780 56.78 3.01 -16.48
N GLN A 781 56.87 3.59 -15.28
CA GLN A 781 55.90 4.57 -14.78
C GLN A 781 55.73 5.73 -15.76
N MET A 782 56.83 6.24 -16.34
CA MET A 782 56.78 7.26 -17.39
C MET A 782 56.12 6.78 -18.68
N LEU A 783 56.41 5.56 -19.14
CA LEU A 783 55.80 4.98 -20.35
C LEU A 783 54.30 4.73 -20.17
N THR A 784 53.87 4.33 -18.98
CA THR A 784 52.47 4.07 -18.66
C THR A 784 51.67 5.32 -18.34
N ALA A 785 52.30 6.49 -18.22
CA ALA A 785 51.62 7.73 -17.87
C ALA A 785 50.45 8.04 -18.83
N GLU A 786 50.59 7.78 -20.14
CA GLU A 786 49.49 7.96 -21.10
C GLU A 786 48.36 6.92 -20.95
N MET A 787 48.67 5.73 -20.43
CA MET A 787 47.69 4.68 -20.11
C MET A 787 46.87 5.01 -18.86
N THR A 788 47.45 5.77 -17.93
CA THR A 788 46.87 6.13 -16.63
C THR A 788 46.31 7.56 -16.57
N GLY A 789 46.60 8.40 -17.57
CA GLY A 789 46.02 9.73 -17.76
C GLY A 789 46.80 10.57 -18.78
N SER A 790 46.17 10.98 -19.88
CA SER A 790 46.76 11.90 -20.86
C SER A 790 45.90 13.16 -21.03
N ALA A 791 46.43 14.17 -21.73
CA ALA A 791 45.72 15.40 -22.09
C ALA A 791 44.41 15.17 -22.91
N SER A 792 44.09 13.93 -23.27
CA SER A 792 42.90 13.51 -24.02
C SER A 792 41.96 12.55 -23.28
N GLY A 793 42.21 12.23 -22.01
CA GLY A 793 41.29 11.41 -21.20
C GLY A 793 41.89 10.92 -19.87
N HIS A 794 41.07 10.92 -18.82
CA HIS A 794 41.37 10.41 -17.48
C HIS A 794 41.01 8.91 -17.38
N GLY A 795 41.64 8.18 -16.45
CA GLY A 795 41.37 6.77 -16.17
C GLY A 795 42.28 5.75 -16.89
N ILE A 796 42.31 4.53 -16.36
CA ILE A 796 43.06 3.38 -16.89
C ILE A 796 42.39 2.86 -18.17
N ALA A 797 43.17 2.47 -19.17
CA ALA A 797 42.62 1.74 -20.31
C ALA A 797 42.38 0.27 -19.97
N PHE A 798 41.22 -0.25 -20.35
CA PHE A 798 40.80 -1.63 -20.09
C PHE A 798 40.80 -2.48 -21.37
N ALA A 799 41.01 -3.79 -21.20
CA ALA A 799 41.12 -4.79 -22.28
C ALA A 799 39.78 -5.22 -22.89
#